data_AF-A0A5N4B2X5-F1
#
_entry.id   AF-A0A5N4B2X5-F1
#
_cell.length_a   1.000
_cell.length_b   1.000
_cell.length_c   1.000
_cell.angle_alpha   90.00
_cell.angle_beta   90.00
_cell.angle_gamma   90.00
#
_symmetry.space_group_name_H-M   'P 1'
#
loop_
_entity.id
_entity.type
_entity.pdbx_description
1 polymer ?
#
loop_
_entity_poly.entity_id
_entity_poly.type
_entity_poly.pdbx_seq_one_letter_code
_entity_poly.pdbx_strand_id
1 'polypeptide(L)'
;MGLFMVSYSGSTIIILNVLVSILSLAVALKSFYDFNLALSYESFKYIGLCVLVMLSSIIFALLFVLGVAVVIDSLKFSMSWYGNTWIILGLYNVPVIVVSFGIVALYNNYNTKVNLGISIHAQLQAHILRLIWTLLVLIGTCCGIRSTYAILVIVLFQTASFLVIHIFRLQYSVHKWAMVYVVFTLIPNIFLMKSGLEFVSLMVPICGRIGSEKNPEIIVGVAVLVLTIPISSSYAPLLVLLRKPHLLLATLSAVFVIFFIIVFTPLGFPYSGTENSPAPQRYWIYHLQKQIHYDNSGTKNKSGFFLFNLDRNSPNSIKQYVSEMKSMTEIEDCDAIFCGLPLASPRMVSTLYRSTWIPADPPILPTDIDLALNSKTVEDGIIVFNFTILGADSMSIYLSPKNGAKLDAISLVENLPDPIVWEKRSVYLIMYTSGKGKPQLTFTVSIKKPDVWNASVVDVAVAGKFMNDKYFVKTKAYEYFLAQFPKWTTLYPWLELPTMECNKFKKMKNGAHSVSPIIGLIFIISIFGLYGVVYLIDGILPKSLTIADEKDYPLHFITERAQQHLKALTSIGPRVVGYAENEIQAVAYLTEAINSIRQLAHASHTIDFDLQLVSGSFIYSTISAYSNVQNIVVKLHAKNSTNNSLLVNAHFDSAPTSPGGSDDGIHCAIMLEVLQKLTQTVNNLQHNIIFLFNGAEETGLQASHGFITQHKWAKEVRVVINLEATGVGGKEILFQSGPNSPWLIRYYKKVPHPNGQVFGEEIFQSGIIPSDTDFRIFRDFGGAIGFDFAYDRNGYGYHTKFDDIEYIPNGTYQHTGNNILALIRYLANAPELANMHEQVRESVVYYDFMGLFMVSYSGLTITIVNVLVSIFSLAVALKSFYDFNLALSYESFKYIGLCILVMLSSIIFALLFVLGVAVVIDSLKFSMSWYNNTWIILGLYSVPIVVVSSGVVALYNKYNTKVSLGISIHAQLQAHILRLIWTIIVIIGTCYGIKSTYIILMIVLFQTASFLVIHIFRLQYSVHTWAIIHVIFTLIPNIFLMKCGLELISLVVPLSGRIGSEQNPEIIIGGLVLALTILISSSYIPFLALLRKPHLVLVSLLLVFLVFFIIVFTPLGFPYSDSKASPAPQRFWIYHYQKELDYKNGTRNKSGFLIFSLDRNAINSIKNYVPELSNMTEIEDCDAFFCGIPPSFQQPTWIPGDQPILPRSIGLRLNSQVVEGSMITFNFTAFGTFFIYTLKKFLTLY
;
A
#
# COMPACT_ATOMS: atom_id res chain seq x y z
N MET A 1 22.68 0.95 21.75
CA MET A 1 21.97 1.83 22.70
C MET A 1 20.70 2.35 22.04
N GLY A 2 19.55 1.78 22.40
CA GLY A 2 18.23 2.36 22.13
C GLY A 2 17.49 2.39 23.45
N LEU A 3 17.65 3.47 24.23
CA LEU A 3 17.20 3.49 25.63
C LEU A 3 15.80 4.09 25.80
N PHE A 4 15.35 4.99 24.93
CA PHE A 4 13.98 5.53 24.92
C PHE A 4 13.54 5.90 23.50
N MET A 5 12.33 5.51 23.10
CA MET A 5 11.66 6.09 21.92
C MET A 5 10.95 7.37 22.35
N VAL A 6 11.56 8.53 22.06
CA VAL A 6 10.97 9.83 22.43
C VAL A 6 10.01 10.28 21.33
N SER A 7 8.72 9.96 21.48
CA SER A 7 7.67 10.49 20.61
C SER A 7 7.24 11.88 21.07
N TYR A 8 7.37 12.88 20.20
CA TYR A 8 6.89 14.24 20.42
C TYR A 8 6.08 14.73 19.21
N SER A 9 5.07 15.57 19.48
CA SER A 9 4.25 16.14 18.41
C SER A 9 5.01 17.15 17.55
N GLY A 10 4.46 17.48 16.37
CA GLY A 10 5.03 18.49 15.47
C GLY A 10 5.12 19.89 16.10
N SER A 11 4.23 20.23 17.04
CA SER A 11 4.36 21.47 17.83
C SER A 11 5.43 21.35 18.91
N THR A 12 5.51 20.20 19.60
CA THR A 12 6.54 19.93 20.62
C THR A 12 7.96 20.04 20.06
N ILE A 13 8.25 19.56 18.83
CA ILE A 13 9.59 19.70 18.25
C ILE A 13 9.92 21.14 17.83
N ILE A 14 8.94 21.93 17.37
CA ILE A 14 9.14 23.36 17.07
C ILE A 14 9.40 24.14 18.36
N ILE A 15 8.62 23.86 19.42
CA ILE A 15 8.82 24.42 20.76
C ILE A 15 10.22 24.05 21.27
N LEU A 16 10.65 22.79 21.14
CA LEU A 16 11.98 22.34 21.53
C LEU A 16 13.08 23.06 20.73
N ASN A 17 12.95 23.19 19.40
CA ASN A 17 13.90 23.90 18.55
C ASN A 17 14.04 25.38 18.96
N VAL A 18 12.92 26.05 19.25
CA VAL A 18 12.92 27.47 19.67
C VAL A 18 13.48 27.62 21.08
N LEU A 19 13.06 26.80 22.05
CA LEU A 19 13.56 26.84 23.43
C LEU A 19 15.07 26.56 23.50
N VAL A 20 15.57 25.54 22.79
CA VAL A 20 17.01 25.23 22.72
C VAL A 20 17.79 26.35 22.03
N SER A 21 17.19 27.02 21.02
CA SER A 21 17.83 28.16 20.36
C SER A 21 17.91 29.40 21.27
N ILE A 22 16.85 29.70 22.02
CA ILE A 22 16.82 30.77 23.03
C ILE A 22 17.83 30.47 24.14
N LEU A 23 17.88 29.24 24.65
CA LEU A 23 18.85 28.82 25.66
C LEU A 23 20.30 28.91 25.14
N SER A 24 20.54 28.49 23.89
CA SER A 24 21.85 28.64 23.23
C SER A 24 22.27 30.11 23.13
N LEU A 25 21.35 31.04 22.84
CA LEU A 25 21.64 32.47 22.79
C LEU A 25 21.93 33.03 24.19
N ALA A 26 21.08 32.71 25.18
CA ALA A 26 21.25 33.15 26.56
C ALA A 26 22.59 32.69 27.18
N VAL A 27 22.96 31.42 26.97
CA VAL A 27 24.25 30.88 27.43
C VAL A 27 25.44 31.53 26.72
N ALA A 28 25.30 31.95 25.45
CA ALA A 28 26.36 32.69 24.75
C ALA A 28 26.53 34.11 25.30
N LEU A 29 25.42 34.84 25.50
CA LEU A 29 25.43 36.18 26.08
C LEU A 29 26.01 36.17 27.51
N LYS A 30 25.70 35.16 28.32
CA LYS A 30 26.29 34.96 29.65
C LYS A 30 27.81 34.77 29.58
N SER A 31 28.31 33.94 28.66
CA SER A 31 29.75 33.80 28.43
C SER A 31 30.42 35.10 28.00
N PHE A 32 29.80 35.88 27.12
CA PHE A 32 30.38 37.14 26.66
C PHE A 32 30.49 38.16 27.79
N TYR A 33 29.49 38.20 28.68
CA TYR A 33 29.55 38.98 29.92
C TYR A 33 30.69 38.49 30.85
N ASP A 34 30.78 37.18 31.12
CA ASP A 34 31.79 36.61 32.02
C ASP A 34 33.24 36.72 31.50
N PHE A 35 33.41 36.92 30.19
CA PHE A 35 34.70 37.17 29.56
C PHE A 35 35.02 38.68 29.41
N ASN A 36 34.19 39.58 29.93
CA ASN A 36 34.31 41.04 29.77
C ASN A 36 34.44 41.49 28.30
N LEU A 37 33.76 40.80 27.37
CA LEU A 37 33.74 41.17 25.96
C LEU A 37 32.86 42.42 25.74
N ALA A 38 33.49 43.59 25.69
CA ALA A 38 32.82 44.82 25.29
C ALA A 38 32.25 44.71 23.86
N LEU A 39 31.09 45.31 23.61
CA LEU A 39 30.46 45.43 22.28
C LEU A 39 31.20 46.47 21.40
N SER A 40 32.48 46.21 21.16
CA SER A 40 33.37 47.05 20.35
C SER A 40 33.36 46.62 18.88
N TYR A 41 33.79 47.52 17.99
CA TYR A 41 34.00 47.22 16.58
C TYR A 41 34.95 46.02 16.37
N GLU A 42 36.04 45.93 17.15
CA GLU A 42 36.99 44.81 17.07
C GLU A 42 36.35 43.47 17.52
N SER A 43 35.44 43.49 18.50
CA SER A 43 34.68 42.31 18.93
C SER A 43 33.75 41.80 17.81
N PHE A 44 33.02 42.69 17.15
CA PHE A 44 32.16 42.33 16.00
C PHE A 44 32.97 41.85 14.80
N LYS A 45 34.11 42.50 14.51
CA LYS A 45 35.06 42.10 13.47
C LYS A 45 35.64 40.72 13.73
N TYR A 46 36.04 40.40 14.97
CA TYR A 46 36.49 39.06 15.36
C TYR A 46 35.41 38.00 15.17
N ILE A 47 34.17 38.27 15.59
CA ILE A 47 33.03 37.35 15.43
C ILE A 47 32.74 37.11 13.94
N GLY A 48 32.64 38.18 13.14
CA GLY A 48 32.41 38.09 11.70
C GLY A 48 33.52 37.32 10.97
N LEU A 49 34.77 37.53 11.36
CA LEU A 49 35.93 36.81 10.80
C LEU A 49 35.89 35.31 11.16
N CYS A 50 35.51 34.94 12.39
CA CYS A 50 35.30 33.54 12.78
C CYS A 50 34.16 32.88 12.00
N VAL A 51 33.04 33.58 11.79
CA VAL A 51 31.91 33.07 10.97
C VAL A 51 32.35 32.87 9.52
N LEU A 52 33.12 33.80 8.94
CA LEU A 52 33.67 33.68 7.59
C LEU A 52 34.64 32.48 7.46
N VAL A 53 35.49 32.26 8.46
CA VAL A 53 36.41 31.09 8.54
C VAL A 53 35.63 29.78 8.62
N MET A 54 34.55 29.73 9.42
CA MET A 54 33.72 28.52 9.52
C MET A 54 32.94 28.24 8.22
N LEU A 55 32.33 29.25 7.59
CA LEU A 55 31.62 29.11 6.32
C LEU A 55 32.55 28.77 5.15
N SER A 56 33.72 29.39 5.07
CA SER A 56 34.73 29.04 4.06
C SER A 56 35.24 27.61 4.26
N SER A 57 35.38 27.13 5.50
CA SER A 57 35.78 25.74 5.76
C SER A 57 34.83 24.71 5.13
N ILE A 58 33.51 24.97 5.17
CA ILE A 58 32.48 24.16 4.50
C ILE A 58 32.62 24.22 2.97
N ILE A 59 32.82 25.42 2.41
CA ILE A 59 32.95 25.63 0.95
C ILE A 59 34.20 24.93 0.40
N PHE A 60 35.35 25.11 1.06
CA PHE A 60 36.59 24.46 0.63
C PHE A 60 36.53 22.93 0.82
N ALA A 61 35.88 22.41 1.87
CA ALA A 61 35.65 20.98 2.01
C ALA A 61 34.79 20.42 0.87
N LEU A 62 33.75 21.16 0.44
CA LEU A 62 32.91 20.78 -0.70
C LEU A 62 33.70 20.80 -2.02
N LEU A 63 34.48 21.84 -2.28
CA LEU A 63 35.33 21.92 -3.46
C LEU A 63 36.38 20.80 -3.49
N PHE A 64 36.97 20.45 -2.34
CA PHE A 64 37.94 19.36 -2.24
C PHE A 64 37.28 18.00 -2.54
N VAL A 65 36.14 17.71 -1.91
CA VAL A 65 35.38 16.46 -2.13
C VAL A 65 34.93 16.31 -3.59
N LEU A 66 34.44 17.40 -4.21
CA LEU A 66 34.10 17.40 -5.63
C LEU A 66 35.34 17.23 -6.52
N GLY A 67 36.48 17.81 -6.14
CA GLY A 67 37.77 17.60 -6.80
C GLY A 67 38.21 16.14 -6.78
N VAL A 68 38.21 15.50 -5.60
CA VAL A 68 38.50 14.06 -5.46
C VAL A 68 37.56 13.22 -6.31
N ALA A 69 36.25 13.48 -6.26
CA ALA A 69 35.24 12.77 -7.03
C ALA A 69 35.39 12.91 -8.56
N VAL A 70 35.89 14.06 -9.04
CA VAL A 70 36.20 14.27 -10.46
C VAL A 70 37.53 13.62 -10.86
N VAL A 71 38.54 13.65 -9.99
CA VAL A 71 39.86 13.03 -10.25
C VAL A 71 39.73 11.51 -10.36
N ILE A 72 39.06 10.85 -9.42
CA ILE A 72 38.88 9.38 -9.41
C ILE A 72 38.14 8.90 -10.67
N ASP A 73 37.09 9.62 -11.08
CA ASP A 73 36.28 9.31 -12.25
C ASP A 73 36.99 9.62 -13.58
N SER A 74 37.87 10.63 -13.57
CA SER A 74 38.78 10.91 -14.70
C SER A 74 39.81 9.79 -14.86
N LEU A 75 40.36 9.29 -13.76
CA LEU A 75 41.34 8.19 -13.71
C LEU A 75 40.72 6.79 -13.93
N LYS A 76 39.39 6.67 -14.03
CA LYS A 76 38.63 5.41 -14.21
C LYS A 76 38.63 4.45 -13.02
N PHE A 77 38.83 4.96 -11.80
CA PHE A 77 38.73 4.18 -10.54
C PHE A 77 37.42 4.45 -9.77
N SER A 78 36.36 4.85 -10.49
CA SER A 78 35.04 5.11 -9.92
C SER A 78 34.45 3.87 -9.26
N MET A 79 33.79 4.10 -8.13
CA MET A 79 33.16 3.12 -7.24
C MET A 79 34.13 2.19 -6.51
N SER A 80 35.39 2.57 -6.31
CA SER A 80 36.38 1.78 -5.56
C SER A 80 35.91 1.33 -4.16
N TRP A 81 34.95 2.03 -3.57
CA TRP A 81 34.27 1.70 -2.32
C TRP A 81 33.03 0.77 -2.42
N TYR A 82 32.66 0.28 -3.62
CA TYR A 82 31.40 -0.47 -3.83
C TYR A 82 31.36 -1.81 -3.08
N GLY A 83 32.42 -2.62 -3.21
CA GLY A 83 32.63 -3.80 -2.36
C GLY A 83 33.28 -3.47 -1.00
N ASN A 84 34.01 -2.36 -0.90
CA ASN A 84 34.80 -1.98 0.28
C ASN A 84 34.35 -0.61 0.84
N THR A 85 33.18 -0.58 1.46
CA THR A 85 32.54 0.68 1.93
C THR A 85 33.36 1.48 2.93
N TRP A 86 34.26 0.82 3.66
CA TRP A 86 35.20 1.46 4.60
C TRP A 86 36.18 2.43 3.91
N ILE A 87 36.43 2.31 2.60
CA ILE A 87 37.25 3.24 1.82
C ILE A 87 36.69 4.67 1.86
N ILE A 88 35.36 4.83 1.97
CA ILE A 88 34.66 6.12 2.10
C ILE A 88 35.15 6.93 3.32
N LEU A 89 35.64 6.26 4.38
CA LEU A 89 36.19 6.91 5.56
C LEU A 89 37.42 7.76 5.19
N GLY A 90 38.47 7.13 4.67
CA GLY A 90 39.69 7.86 4.31
C GLY A 90 39.58 8.69 3.04
N LEU A 91 38.68 8.32 2.12
CA LEU A 91 38.51 9.01 0.83
C LEU A 91 37.67 10.29 0.92
N TYR A 92 36.64 10.32 1.78
CA TYR A 92 35.70 11.43 1.87
C TYR A 92 35.57 12.03 3.28
N ASN A 93 35.59 11.24 4.36
CA ASN A 93 35.48 11.81 5.72
C ASN A 93 36.78 12.50 6.14
N VAL A 94 37.92 11.84 5.97
CA VAL A 94 39.23 12.38 6.39
C VAL A 94 39.58 13.70 5.70
N PRO A 95 39.38 13.89 4.38
CA PRO A 95 39.66 15.18 3.74
C PRO A 95 38.74 16.32 4.21
N VAL A 96 37.47 16.04 4.48
CA VAL A 96 36.55 17.03 5.07
C VAL A 96 37.08 17.48 6.44
N ILE A 97 37.62 16.57 7.25
CA ILE A 97 38.26 16.91 8.53
C ILE A 97 39.55 17.72 8.29
N VAL A 98 40.45 17.28 7.40
CA VAL A 98 41.73 17.97 7.09
C VAL A 98 41.50 19.39 6.60
N VAL A 99 40.58 19.61 5.66
CA VAL A 99 40.30 20.94 5.10
C VAL A 99 39.61 21.82 6.14
N SER A 100 38.64 21.27 6.88
CA SER A 100 37.92 22.03 7.92
C SER A 100 38.86 22.47 9.07
N PHE A 101 39.70 21.55 9.55
CA PHE A 101 40.68 21.84 10.61
C PHE A 101 41.84 22.70 10.09
N GLY A 102 42.27 22.51 8.85
CA GLY A 102 43.34 23.29 8.23
C GLY A 102 42.99 24.78 8.16
N ILE A 103 41.78 25.12 7.71
CA ILE A 103 41.31 26.51 7.61
C ILE A 103 41.19 27.16 8.98
N VAL A 104 40.67 26.44 9.98
CA VAL A 104 40.60 26.93 11.37
C VAL A 104 42.00 27.07 12.00
N ALA A 105 42.92 26.14 11.74
CA ALA A 105 44.29 26.20 12.23
C ALA A 105 45.11 27.34 11.60
N LEU A 106 44.97 27.58 10.29
CA LEU A 106 45.58 28.71 9.58
C LEU A 106 45.08 30.04 10.14
N TYR A 107 43.77 30.18 10.37
CA TYR A 107 43.18 31.35 11.01
C TYR A 107 43.76 31.59 12.42
N ASN A 108 43.83 30.53 13.24
CA ASN A 108 44.37 30.62 14.60
C ASN A 108 45.87 30.97 14.63
N ASN A 109 46.66 30.52 13.64
CA ASN A 109 48.07 30.88 13.51
C ASN A 109 48.28 32.33 13.04
N TYR A 110 47.36 32.86 12.21
CA TYR A 110 47.40 34.24 11.73
C TYR A 110 46.89 35.25 12.76
N ASN A 111 45.86 34.89 13.54
CA ASN A 111 45.19 35.79 14.47
C ASN A 111 45.74 35.74 15.91
N THR A 112 47.07 35.71 16.05
CA THR A 112 47.79 35.68 17.33
C THR A 112 47.83 37.02 18.07
N LYS A 113 47.29 38.10 17.48
CA LYS A 113 47.30 39.47 18.01
C LYS A 113 46.10 39.83 18.90
N VAL A 114 45.24 38.87 19.25
CA VAL A 114 44.08 39.10 20.12
C VAL A 114 44.51 38.99 21.58
N ASN A 115 44.29 40.04 22.39
CA ASN A 115 44.59 40.08 23.83
C ASN A 115 43.64 39.23 24.69
N LEU A 116 43.28 38.02 24.23
CA LEU A 116 42.45 37.07 24.96
C LEU A 116 43.27 35.82 25.31
N GLY A 117 43.09 35.31 26.52
CA GLY A 117 43.73 34.06 26.93
C GLY A 117 43.30 32.88 26.04
N ILE A 118 44.23 31.97 25.74
CA ILE A 118 44.04 30.77 24.89
C ILE A 118 42.76 29.98 25.24
N SER A 119 42.44 29.87 26.54
CA SER A 119 41.22 29.25 27.05
C SER A 119 39.93 29.95 26.58
N ILE A 120 39.93 31.28 26.62
CA ILE A 120 38.78 32.13 26.26
C ILE A 120 38.61 32.14 24.73
N HIS A 121 39.71 32.19 23.99
CA HIS A 121 39.71 32.13 22.51
C HIS A 121 39.05 30.84 22.00
N ALA A 122 39.41 29.69 22.57
CA ALA A 122 38.80 28.40 22.24
C ALA A 122 37.30 28.31 22.61
N GLN A 123 36.92 28.78 23.81
CA GLN A 123 35.52 28.82 24.24
C GLN A 123 34.68 29.76 23.36
N LEU A 124 35.23 30.92 22.96
CA LEU A 124 34.58 31.87 22.08
C LEU A 124 34.33 31.28 20.68
N GLN A 125 35.29 30.53 20.11
CA GLN A 125 35.08 29.80 18.86
C GLN A 125 34.01 28.71 18.98
N ALA A 126 33.98 27.97 20.09
CA ALA A 126 32.93 26.98 20.34
C ALA A 126 31.53 27.62 20.49
N HIS A 127 31.42 28.82 21.09
CA HIS A 127 30.17 29.57 21.11
C HIS A 127 29.73 30.05 19.72
N ILE A 128 30.64 30.60 18.92
CA ILE A 128 30.34 31.06 17.55
C ILE A 128 29.88 29.90 16.68
N LEU A 129 30.56 28.75 16.76
CA LEU A 129 30.16 27.52 16.07
C LEU A 129 28.76 27.06 16.49
N ARG A 130 28.50 26.99 17.81
CA ARG A 130 27.17 26.62 18.32
C ARG A 130 26.10 27.56 17.79
N LEU A 131 26.36 28.87 17.73
CA LEU A 131 25.42 29.86 17.19
C LEU A 131 25.18 29.71 15.68
N ILE A 132 26.17 29.28 14.89
CA ILE A 132 25.96 28.93 13.47
C ILE A 132 25.02 27.72 13.35
N TRP A 133 25.23 26.68 14.16
CA TRP A 133 24.32 25.53 14.20
C TRP A 133 22.93 25.91 14.73
N THR A 134 22.83 26.80 15.71
CA THR A 134 21.55 27.37 16.18
C THR A 134 20.84 28.15 15.09
N LEU A 135 21.56 28.94 14.30
CA LEU A 135 21.01 29.65 13.14
C LEU A 135 20.52 28.66 12.07
N LEU A 136 21.22 27.55 11.83
CA LEU A 136 20.78 26.49 10.92
C LEU A 136 19.58 25.70 11.46
N VAL A 137 19.47 25.50 12.78
CA VAL A 137 18.25 24.97 13.42
C VAL A 137 17.09 25.94 13.26
N LEU A 138 17.28 27.24 13.49
CA LEU A 138 16.24 28.26 13.31
C LEU A 138 15.81 28.39 11.85
N ILE A 139 16.74 28.57 10.90
CA ILE A 139 16.46 28.59 9.46
C ILE A 139 15.74 27.30 9.05
N GLY A 140 16.26 26.15 9.44
CA GLY A 140 15.64 24.87 9.13
C GLY A 140 14.28 24.68 9.79
N THR A 141 14.00 25.27 10.95
CA THR A 141 12.67 25.25 11.60
C THR A 141 11.69 26.17 10.90
N CYS A 142 12.11 27.39 10.53
CA CYS A 142 11.35 28.33 9.71
C CYS A 142 11.10 27.80 8.27
N CYS A 143 12.02 26.98 7.77
CA CYS A 143 11.90 26.19 6.54
C CYS A 143 11.36 24.78 6.79
N GLY A 144 10.87 24.47 7.99
CA GLY A 144 10.15 23.23 8.33
C GLY A 144 10.88 21.91 8.02
N ILE A 145 12.19 21.98 7.83
CA ILE A 145 13.09 20.87 7.56
C ILE A 145 13.11 20.00 8.81
N ARG A 146 12.35 18.90 8.80
CA ARG A 146 12.20 18.04 9.98
C ARG A 146 13.50 17.39 10.42
N SER A 147 14.42 17.14 9.49
CA SER A 147 15.78 16.66 9.77
C SER A 147 16.66 17.65 10.57
N THR A 148 16.17 18.86 10.87
CA THR A 148 16.82 19.76 11.84
C THR A 148 17.05 19.12 13.20
N TYR A 149 16.28 18.10 13.59
CA TYR A 149 16.49 17.38 14.85
C TYR A 149 17.92 16.83 14.99
N ALA A 150 18.57 16.46 13.88
CA ALA A 150 19.96 16.00 13.88
C ALA A 150 20.96 17.11 14.26
N ILE A 151 20.68 18.37 13.88
CA ILE A 151 21.47 19.54 14.25
C ILE A 151 21.07 20.05 15.64
N LEU A 152 19.78 19.99 15.98
CA LEU A 152 19.24 20.31 17.31
C LEU A 152 19.95 19.53 18.40
N VAL A 153 20.16 18.23 18.20
CA VAL A 153 20.85 17.35 19.15
C VAL A 153 22.29 17.85 19.42
N ILE A 154 23.00 18.36 18.41
CA ILE A 154 24.31 19.02 18.60
C ILE A 154 24.17 20.29 19.45
N VAL A 155 23.26 21.19 19.06
CA VAL A 155 23.06 22.49 19.74
C VAL A 155 22.63 22.29 21.20
N LEU A 156 21.75 21.32 21.47
CA LEU A 156 21.28 20.98 22.81
C LEU A 156 22.44 20.54 23.71
N PHE A 157 23.20 19.53 23.30
CA PHE A 157 24.30 18.99 24.09
C PHE A 157 25.46 19.99 24.27
N GLN A 158 25.80 20.77 23.24
CA GLN A 158 26.76 21.88 23.36
C GLN A 158 26.23 23.04 24.23
N THR A 159 24.91 23.28 24.28
CA THR A 159 24.34 24.28 25.20
C THR A 159 24.41 23.78 26.63
N ALA A 160 24.07 22.51 26.87
CA ALA A 160 24.18 21.88 28.18
C ALA A 160 25.63 21.83 28.69
N SER A 161 26.63 21.56 27.83
CA SER A 161 28.04 21.56 28.25
C SER A 161 28.48 22.91 28.81
N PHE A 162 28.11 24.01 28.15
CA PHE A 162 28.45 25.36 28.62
C PHE A 162 27.62 25.79 29.84
N LEU A 163 26.39 25.29 29.99
CA LEU A 163 25.61 25.49 31.21
C LEU A 163 26.30 24.84 32.41
N VAL A 164 26.78 23.60 32.27
CA VAL A 164 27.56 22.88 33.30
C VAL A 164 28.88 23.61 33.61
N ILE A 165 29.61 24.06 32.59
CA ILE A 165 30.85 24.84 32.76
C ILE A 165 30.58 26.09 33.62
N HIS A 166 29.51 26.83 33.35
CA HIS A 166 29.14 28.03 34.11
C HIS A 166 28.68 27.75 35.54
N ILE A 167 27.81 26.75 35.74
CA ILE A 167 27.29 26.37 37.06
C ILE A 167 28.44 26.04 38.03
N PHE A 168 29.43 25.27 37.56
CA PHE A 168 30.58 24.85 38.37
C PHE A 168 31.81 25.77 38.25
N ARG A 169 31.67 26.94 37.60
CA ARG A 169 32.74 27.94 37.38
C ARG A 169 34.02 27.37 36.74
N LEU A 170 33.88 26.40 35.83
CA LEU A 170 34.99 25.65 35.24
C LEU A 170 35.71 26.40 34.11
N GLN A 171 35.16 27.50 33.60
CA GLN A 171 35.64 28.26 32.43
C GLN A 171 37.10 28.74 32.55
N TYR A 172 37.58 28.95 33.78
CA TYR A 172 38.94 29.42 34.07
C TYR A 172 40.00 28.31 33.99
N SER A 173 39.62 27.03 33.93
CA SER A 173 40.54 25.89 33.90
C SER A 173 40.44 25.13 32.58
N VAL A 174 41.46 25.28 31.72
CA VAL A 174 41.54 24.69 30.36
C VAL A 174 41.14 23.21 30.36
N HIS A 175 41.74 22.41 31.25
CA HIS A 175 41.48 20.97 31.33
C HIS A 175 40.05 20.63 31.77
N LYS A 176 39.47 21.41 32.69
CA LYS A 176 38.14 21.11 33.25
C LYS A 176 37.02 21.46 32.27
N TRP A 177 37.06 22.63 31.63
CA TRP A 177 36.03 22.98 30.64
C TRP A 177 36.15 22.13 29.37
N ALA A 178 37.38 21.85 28.90
CA ALA A 178 37.58 21.02 27.71
C ALA A 178 37.09 19.58 27.92
N MET A 179 37.31 18.99 29.11
CA MET A 179 36.74 17.69 29.47
C MET A 179 35.21 17.68 29.39
N VAL A 180 34.54 18.65 30.03
CA VAL A 180 33.06 18.74 30.01
C VAL A 180 32.55 18.95 28.59
N TYR A 181 33.20 19.81 27.80
CA TYR A 181 32.84 20.06 26.40
C TYR A 181 32.95 18.78 25.55
N VAL A 182 34.05 18.03 25.67
CA VAL A 182 34.27 16.78 24.91
C VAL A 182 33.27 15.69 25.31
N VAL A 183 33.02 15.49 26.62
CA VAL A 183 32.08 14.47 27.12
C VAL A 183 30.66 14.72 26.59
N PHE A 184 30.17 15.96 26.68
CA PHE A 184 28.84 16.31 26.17
C PHE A 184 28.75 16.24 24.64
N THR A 185 29.84 16.55 23.93
CA THR A 185 29.89 16.51 22.45
C THR A 185 30.02 15.08 21.90
N LEU A 186 30.48 14.10 22.70
CA LEU A 186 30.59 12.70 22.28
C LEU A 186 29.23 12.06 21.97
N ILE A 187 28.21 12.34 22.80
CA ILE A 187 26.86 11.77 22.70
C ILE A 187 26.16 12.12 21.36
N PRO A 188 26.01 13.41 20.96
CA PRO A 188 25.40 13.78 19.68
C PRO A 188 26.22 13.28 18.49
N ASN A 189 27.55 13.18 18.62
CA ASN A 189 28.41 12.67 17.56
C ASN A 189 28.24 11.16 17.32
N ILE A 190 28.11 10.35 18.37
CA ILE A 190 27.79 8.91 18.23
C ILE A 190 26.45 8.71 17.50
N PHE A 191 25.45 9.55 17.81
CA PHE A 191 24.16 9.54 17.13
C PHE A 191 24.32 9.82 15.61
N LEU A 192 25.02 10.89 15.24
CA LEU A 192 25.25 11.26 13.83
C LEU A 192 26.09 10.22 13.07
N MET A 193 27.11 9.63 13.72
CA MET A 193 27.91 8.57 13.12
C MET A 193 27.06 7.33 12.79
N LYS A 194 26.14 6.93 13.67
CA LYS A 194 25.19 5.82 13.41
C LYS A 194 24.30 6.14 12.20
N SER A 195 23.64 7.31 12.19
CA SER A 195 22.77 7.71 11.08
C SER A 195 23.53 7.85 9.76
N GLY A 196 24.81 8.24 9.80
CA GLY A 196 25.67 8.28 8.62
C GLY A 196 26.02 6.90 8.05
N LEU A 197 26.27 5.90 8.91
CA LEU A 197 26.51 4.52 8.49
C LEU A 197 25.26 3.89 7.85
N GLU A 198 24.09 4.15 8.42
CA GLU A 198 22.79 3.72 7.87
C GLU A 198 22.54 4.35 6.49
N PHE A 199 22.81 5.66 6.35
CA PHE A 199 22.70 6.37 5.08
C PHE A 199 23.66 5.84 3.99
N VAL A 200 24.94 5.63 4.33
CA VAL A 200 25.94 5.10 3.38
C VAL A 200 25.55 3.69 2.92
N SER A 201 25.09 2.84 3.83
CA SER A 201 24.65 1.47 3.53
C SER A 201 23.50 1.43 2.52
N LEU A 202 22.61 2.45 2.52
CA LEU A 202 21.53 2.59 1.54
C LEU A 202 22.02 3.11 0.18
N MET A 203 22.96 4.05 0.15
CA MET A 203 23.40 4.70 -1.10
C MET A 203 24.34 3.83 -1.95
N VAL A 204 25.21 3.01 -1.34
CA VAL A 204 26.21 2.22 -2.06
C VAL A 204 25.57 1.25 -3.08
N PRO A 205 24.54 0.42 -2.73
CA PRO A 205 23.90 -0.50 -3.67
C PRO A 205 23.08 0.17 -4.80
N ILE A 206 22.75 1.46 -4.65
CA ILE A 206 22.05 2.27 -5.66
C ILE A 206 23.03 2.80 -6.69
N CYS A 207 24.22 3.24 -6.26
CA CYS A 207 25.24 3.80 -7.14
C CYS A 207 25.75 2.78 -8.18
N GLY A 208 25.93 1.52 -7.80
CA GLY A 208 26.33 0.42 -8.72
C GLY A 208 25.27 -0.03 -9.73
N ARG A 209 24.15 0.70 -9.88
CA ARG A 209 23.07 0.42 -10.85
C ARG A 209 22.53 1.70 -11.52
N ILE A 210 23.24 2.83 -11.41
CA ILE A 210 22.72 4.14 -11.80
C ILE A 210 22.95 4.52 -13.28
N GLY A 211 23.52 3.59 -14.07
CA GLY A 211 23.88 3.77 -15.48
C GLY A 211 25.28 4.35 -15.69
N SER A 212 25.87 4.11 -16.86
CA SER A 212 27.23 4.55 -17.18
C SER A 212 27.43 6.07 -17.31
N GLU A 213 26.35 6.86 -17.29
CA GLU A 213 26.39 8.31 -17.54
C GLU A 213 26.71 9.17 -16.29
N LYS A 214 26.21 8.78 -15.11
CA LYS A 214 26.33 9.60 -13.89
C LYS A 214 27.62 9.25 -13.13
N ASN A 215 28.20 10.25 -12.45
CA ASN A 215 29.35 10.03 -11.58
C ASN A 215 28.84 9.70 -10.14
N PRO A 216 29.07 8.48 -9.63
CA PRO A 216 28.65 8.06 -8.29
C PRO A 216 29.49 8.67 -7.16
N GLU A 217 30.75 9.06 -7.45
CA GLU A 217 31.65 9.68 -6.48
C GLU A 217 31.11 11.01 -5.95
N ILE A 218 30.50 11.81 -6.83
CA ILE A 218 29.88 13.09 -6.46
C ILE A 218 28.70 12.87 -5.50
N ILE A 219 27.93 11.80 -5.71
CA ILE A 219 26.73 11.48 -4.92
C ILE A 219 27.13 11.07 -3.50
N VAL A 220 28.08 10.13 -3.38
CA VAL A 220 28.58 9.65 -2.07
C VAL A 220 29.38 10.73 -1.36
N GLY A 221 30.29 11.42 -2.05
CA GLY A 221 31.12 12.48 -1.46
C GLY A 221 30.31 13.62 -0.85
N VAL A 222 29.34 14.17 -1.59
CA VAL A 222 28.49 15.27 -1.09
C VAL A 222 27.63 14.81 0.10
N ALA A 223 27.11 13.60 0.09
CA ALA A 223 26.28 13.11 1.18
C ALA A 223 27.09 12.83 2.47
N VAL A 224 28.28 12.25 2.33
CA VAL A 224 29.23 12.05 3.42
C VAL A 224 29.63 13.39 4.03
N LEU A 225 29.95 14.39 3.20
CA LEU A 225 30.29 15.73 3.65
C LEU A 225 29.22 16.37 4.56
N VAL A 226 27.93 16.23 4.22
CA VAL A 226 26.82 16.76 5.03
C VAL A 226 26.76 16.13 6.43
N LEU A 227 27.22 14.88 6.57
CA LEU A 227 27.26 14.14 7.82
C LEU A 227 28.57 14.37 8.60
N THR A 228 29.71 14.51 7.91
CA THR A 228 31.02 14.70 8.53
C THR A 228 31.21 16.11 9.10
N ILE A 229 30.70 17.16 8.43
CA ILE A 229 30.90 18.56 8.87
C ILE A 229 30.35 18.86 10.28
N PRO A 230 29.12 18.44 10.67
CA PRO A 230 28.62 18.69 12.02
C PRO A 230 29.44 17.97 13.11
N ILE A 231 29.92 16.76 12.81
CA ILE A 231 30.78 15.98 13.72
C ILE A 231 32.16 16.64 13.87
N SER A 232 32.82 16.93 12.75
CA SER A 232 34.19 17.44 12.73
C SER A 232 34.27 18.86 13.28
N SER A 233 33.40 19.76 12.83
CA SER A 233 33.39 21.16 13.25
C SER A 233 33.31 21.30 14.77
N SER A 234 32.55 20.43 15.45
CA SER A 234 32.39 20.40 16.90
C SER A 234 33.71 20.19 17.68
N TYR A 235 34.78 19.71 17.05
CA TYR A 235 36.11 19.62 17.66
C TYR A 235 37.10 20.69 17.19
N ALA A 236 36.79 21.44 16.12
CA ALA A 236 37.68 22.45 15.55
C ALA A 236 38.11 23.57 16.54
N PRO A 237 37.27 24.07 17.47
CA PRO A 237 37.68 25.04 18.48
C PRO A 237 38.79 24.54 19.43
N LEU A 238 38.94 23.22 19.60
CA LEU A 238 39.95 22.63 20.47
C LEU A 238 41.35 22.65 19.83
N LEU A 239 41.48 22.89 18.52
CA LEU A 239 42.75 23.02 17.82
C LEU A 239 43.64 24.14 18.39
N VAL A 240 43.00 25.19 18.95
CA VAL A 240 43.66 26.31 19.66
C VAL A 240 44.47 25.82 20.87
N LEU A 241 44.02 24.74 21.51
CA LEU A 241 44.66 24.18 22.72
C LEU A 241 45.83 23.24 22.38
N LEU A 242 46.01 22.87 21.11
CA LEU A 242 47.08 21.98 20.67
C LEU A 242 48.40 22.75 20.48
N ARG A 243 49.49 22.25 21.06
CA ARG A 243 50.84 22.82 20.86
C ARG A 243 51.34 22.71 19.41
N LYS A 244 50.89 21.69 18.66
CA LYS A 244 51.32 21.39 17.28
C LYS A 244 50.16 20.86 16.42
N PRO A 245 49.16 21.70 16.06
CA PRO A 245 48.01 21.26 15.26
C PRO A 245 48.42 20.78 13.86
N HIS A 246 49.54 21.25 13.33
CA HIS A 246 50.12 20.77 12.06
C HIS A 246 50.47 19.27 12.09
N LEU A 247 50.81 18.69 13.24
CA LEU A 247 51.12 17.26 13.34
C LEU A 247 49.85 16.42 13.14
N LEU A 248 48.74 16.81 13.77
CA LEU A 248 47.42 16.18 13.56
C LEU A 248 46.99 16.28 12.10
N LEU A 249 47.13 17.46 11.48
CA LEU A 249 46.82 17.68 10.07
C LEU A 249 47.71 16.84 9.14
N ALA A 250 49.01 16.72 9.43
CA ALA A 250 49.92 15.87 8.67
C ALA A 250 49.55 14.38 8.80
N THR A 251 49.22 13.90 10.00
CA THR A 251 48.77 12.51 10.22
C THR A 251 47.47 12.21 9.47
N LEU A 252 46.48 13.09 9.53
CA LEU A 252 45.22 12.92 8.79
C LEU A 252 45.43 13.03 7.27
N SER A 253 46.33 13.92 6.82
CA SER A 253 46.70 14.00 5.39
C SER A 253 47.40 12.73 4.92
N ALA A 254 48.26 12.12 5.74
CA ALA A 254 48.88 10.83 5.44
C ALA A 254 47.83 9.70 5.36
N VAL A 255 46.82 9.69 6.23
CA VAL A 255 45.68 8.74 6.13
C VAL A 255 44.91 8.94 4.82
N PHE A 256 44.60 10.18 4.42
CA PHE A 256 44.00 10.42 3.10
C PHE A 256 44.88 9.92 1.96
N VAL A 257 46.19 10.21 1.98
CA VAL A 257 47.13 9.74 0.94
C VAL A 257 47.18 8.21 0.89
N ILE A 258 47.18 7.51 2.04
CA ILE A 258 47.11 6.04 2.09
C ILE A 258 45.82 5.53 1.45
N PHE A 259 44.66 6.10 1.80
CA PHE A 259 43.38 5.68 1.22
C PHE A 259 43.25 6.04 -0.26
N PHE A 260 43.80 7.18 -0.68
CA PHE A 260 43.89 7.57 -2.09
C PHE A 260 44.80 6.61 -2.88
N ILE A 261 45.90 6.13 -2.29
CA ILE A 261 46.73 5.06 -2.88
C ILE A 261 45.95 3.74 -2.96
N ILE A 262 45.21 3.36 -1.90
CA ILE A 262 44.39 2.13 -1.86
C ILE A 262 43.42 2.03 -3.04
N VAL A 263 42.83 3.16 -3.49
CA VAL A 263 41.96 3.23 -4.69
C VAL A 263 42.63 2.65 -5.95
N PHE A 264 43.95 2.77 -6.08
CA PHE A 264 44.73 2.26 -7.22
C PHE A 264 45.29 0.84 -7.01
N THR A 265 44.98 0.19 -5.90
CA THR A 265 45.39 -1.20 -5.58
C THR A 265 44.24 -2.19 -5.81
N PRO A 266 44.47 -3.51 -5.79
CA PRO A 266 43.40 -4.50 -5.85
C PRO A 266 42.33 -4.36 -4.75
N LEU A 267 42.62 -3.72 -3.62
CA LEU A 267 41.62 -3.41 -2.58
C LEU A 267 40.61 -2.34 -3.02
N GLY A 268 41.00 -1.45 -3.93
CA GLY A 268 40.13 -0.48 -4.59
C GLY A 268 39.35 -1.06 -5.78
N PHE A 269 39.44 -2.37 -6.05
CA PHE A 269 38.62 -2.99 -7.09
C PHE A 269 37.14 -3.03 -6.63
N PRO A 270 36.20 -2.49 -7.41
CA PRO A 270 34.81 -2.30 -6.97
C PRO A 270 34.01 -3.58 -6.75
N TYR A 271 34.31 -4.68 -7.44
CA TYR A 271 33.41 -5.85 -7.52
C TYR A 271 33.91 -7.08 -6.78
N SER A 272 32.97 -7.86 -6.25
CA SER A 272 33.25 -9.16 -5.64
C SER A 272 32.18 -10.20 -6.00
N GLY A 273 32.63 -11.42 -6.29
CA GLY A 273 31.80 -12.62 -6.48
C GLY A 273 31.88 -13.59 -5.30
N THR A 274 32.41 -13.17 -4.14
CA THR A 274 32.46 -14.00 -2.93
C THR A 274 31.10 -14.07 -2.25
N GLU A 275 30.63 -15.29 -1.93
CA GLU A 275 29.32 -15.55 -1.32
C GLU A 275 29.08 -14.76 -0.02
N ASN A 276 30.12 -14.55 0.79
CA ASN A 276 30.03 -13.84 2.07
C ASN A 276 29.90 -12.30 1.95
N SER A 277 30.20 -11.72 0.79
CA SER A 277 30.12 -10.27 0.54
C SER A 277 30.02 -9.97 -0.96
N PRO A 278 28.87 -10.26 -1.59
CA PRO A 278 28.71 -10.11 -3.03
C PRO A 278 28.50 -8.65 -3.45
N ALA A 279 29.32 -8.18 -4.38
CA ALA A 279 29.24 -6.84 -4.98
C ALA A 279 29.34 -6.96 -6.52
N PRO A 280 28.30 -7.48 -7.21
CA PRO A 280 28.44 -7.87 -8.61
C PRO A 280 28.23 -6.71 -9.60
N GLN A 281 29.01 -6.71 -10.70
CA GLN A 281 28.75 -5.89 -11.89
C GLN A 281 27.71 -6.55 -12.79
N ARG A 282 26.79 -5.79 -13.39
CA ARG A 282 25.61 -6.36 -14.09
C ARG A 282 25.64 -6.05 -15.59
N TYR A 283 25.39 -7.07 -16.41
CA TYR A 283 25.39 -6.99 -17.88
C TYR A 283 24.11 -7.59 -18.46
N TRP A 284 23.42 -6.86 -19.34
CA TRP A 284 22.38 -7.44 -20.20
C TRP A 284 22.95 -7.66 -21.60
N ILE A 285 22.73 -8.85 -22.15
CA ILE A 285 23.39 -9.34 -23.36
C ILE A 285 22.32 -9.92 -24.27
N TYR A 286 22.31 -9.53 -25.54
CA TYR A 286 21.36 -10.01 -26.54
C TYR A 286 22.12 -10.58 -27.72
N HIS A 287 21.73 -11.74 -28.25
CA HIS A 287 22.19 -12.25 -29.54
C HIS A 287 21.09 -12.02 -30.58
N LEU A 288 21.40 -11.22 -31.61
CA LEU A 288 20.42 -10.52 -32.43
C LEU A 288 20.65 -10.74 -33.92
N GLN A 289 19.57 -10.76 -34.71
CA GLN A 289 19.59 -10.66 -36.17
C GLN A 289 18.53 -9.66 -36.65
N LYS A 290 18.95 -8.61 -37.36
CA LYS A 290 18.05 -7.60 -37.92
C LYS A 290 17.94 -7.70 -39.43
N GLN A 291 16.72 -7.57 -39.96
CA GLN A 291 16.43 -7.56 -41.40
C GLN A 291 15.72 -6.24 -41.74
N ILE A 292 16.31 -5.38 -42.57
CA ILE A 292 15.79 -4.05 -42.86
C ILE A 292 15.39 -4.00 -44.33
N HIS A 293 14.10 -3.76 -44.60
CA HIS A 293 13.58 -3.50 -45.94
C HIS A 293 13.62 -2.00 -46.21
N TYR A 294 13.75 -1.61 -47.47
CA TYR A 294 13.78 -0.19 -47.85
C TYR A 294 12.90 0.06 -49.09
N ASP A 295 11.96 1.01 -48.98
CA ASP A 295 11.04 1.58 -49.98
C ASP A 295 11.44 1.36 -51.46
N ASN A 296 12.72 1.58 -51.83
CA ASN A 296 13.22 1.49 -53.21
C ASN A 296 14.54 0.70 -53.40
N SER A 297 15.05 -0.04 -52.41
CA SER A 297 16.42 -0.61 -52.48
C SER A 297 16.63 -2.02 -51.91
N GLY A 298 15.55 -2.76 -51.62
CA GLY A 298 15.60 -4.17 -51.22
C GLY A 298 15.91 -4.38 -49.73
N THR A 299 16.31 -5.60 -49.37
CA THR A 299 16.47 -6.04 -47.96
C THR A 299 17.94 -6.16 -47.56
N LYS A 300 18.31 -5.69 -46.36
CA LYS A 300 19.64 -5.87 -45.74
C LYS A 300 19.56 -6.63 -44.42
N ASN A 301 20.37 -7.67 -44.26
CA ASN A 301 20.42 -8.49 -43.05
C ASN A 301 21.76 -8.31 -42.30
N LYS A 302 21.74 -8.18 -40.96
CA LYS A 302 22.91 -8.10 -40.07
C LYS A 302 22.68 -8.90 -38.78
N SER A 303 23.72 -9.51 -38.19
CA SER A 303 23.64 -10.24 -36.91
C SER A 303 24.82 -9.93 -35.97
N GLY A 304 24.62 -10.13 -34.66
CA GLY A 304 25.62 -9.80 -33.63
C GLY A 304 25.17 -9.92 -32.18
N PHE A 305 26.11 -9.75 -31.25
CA PHE A 305 25.85 -9.59 -29.83
C PHE A 305 25.72 -8.10 -29.46
N PHE A 306 24.76 -7.77 -28.59
CA PHE A 306 24.52 -6.42 -28.09
C PHE A 306 24.58 -6.40 -26.56
N LEU A 307 25.38 -5.50 -25.99
CA LEU A 307 25.63 -5.38 -24.55
C LEU A 307 25.15 -4.03 -24.02
N PHE A 308 24.26 -4.06 -23.03
CA PHE A 308 23.68 -2.86 -22.41
C PHE A 308 24.42 -2.48 -21.11
N ASN A 309 25.00 -1.27 -21.08
CA ASN A 309 25.99 -0.87 -20.06
C ASN A 309 25.36 -0.17 -18.83
N LEU A 310 25.01 -0.94 -17.80
CA LEU A 310 24.28 -0.51 -16.59
C LEU A 310 25.13 0.19 -15.50
N ASP A 311 26.45 0.20 -15.66
CA ASP A 311 27.42 0.56 -14.62
C ASP A 311 28.48 1.54 -15.17
N ARG A 312 29.03 2.42 -14.32
CA ARG A 312 30.04 3.44 -14.69
C ARG A 312 31.31 2.86 -15.31
N ASN A 313 31.69 1.64 -14.95
CA ASN A 313 32.89 0.95 -15.43
C ASN A 313 32.59 -0.01 -16.60
N SER A 314 31.32 -0.24 -16.95
CA SER A 314 30.95 -1.08 -18.11
C SER A 314 31.16 -0.32 -19.44
N PRO A 315 31.68 -0.97 -20.50
CA PRO A 315 32.14 -2.35 -20.57
C PRO A 315 33.65 -2.52 -20.30
N ASN A 316 34.34 -1.47 -19.84
CA ASN A 316 35.81 -1.44 -19.76
C ASN A 316 36.39 -2.52 -18.84
N SER A 317 35.73 -2.81 -17.72
CA SER A 317 36.15 -3.84 -16.75
C SER A 317 36.18 -5.27 -17.29
N ILE A 318 35.43 -5.59 -18.35
CA ILE A 318 35.40 -6.95 -18.96
C ILE A 318 36.28 -7.12 -20.19
N LYS A 319 36.80 -6.03 -20.78
CA LYS A 319 37.56 -6.06 -22.05
C LYS A 319 38.79 -6.98 -22.07
N GLN A 320 39.37 -7.25 -20.90
CA GLN A 320 40.52 -8.15 -20.76
C GLN A 320 40.15 -9.63 -20.55
N TYR A 321 38.88 -9.92 -20.24
CA TYR A 321 38.39 -11.27 -19.94
C TYR A 321 37.58 -11.86 -21.11
N VAL A 322 36.82 -11.03 -21.81
CA VAL A 322 35.93 -11.45 -22.91
C VAL A 322 36.57 -11.07 -24.25
N SER A 323 36.97 -12.07 -25.04
CA SER A 323 37.85 -11.89 -26.20
C SER A 323 37.18 -11.15 -27.37
N GLU A 324 35.88 -11.35 -27.55
CA GLU A 324 35.02 -10.76 -28.57
C GLU A 324 34.79 -9.25 -28.34
N MET A 325 35.15 -8.72 -27.16
CA MET A 325 35.17 -7.27 -26.93
C MET A 325 36.19 -6.52 -27.79
N LYS A 326 37.12 -7.23 -28.46
CA LYS A 326 38.07 -6.64 -29.43
C LYS A 326 37.41 -6.29 -30.77
N SER A 327 36.39 -7.01 -31.17
CA SER A 327 35.58 -6.76 -32.39
C SER A 327 34.36 -5.88 -32.09
N MET A 328 34.34 -5.19 -30.94
CA MET A 328 33.26 -4.27 -30.60
C MET A 328 33.23 -3.05 -31.54
N THR A 329 32.04 -2.69 -32.00
CA THR A 329 31.79 -1.45 -32.73
C THR A 329 30.80 -0.58 -31.96
N GLU A 330 30.80 0.72 -32.26
CA GLU A 330 29.65 1.55 -31.91
C GLU A 330 28.44 1.19 -32.79
N ILE A 331 27.26 1.70 -32.44
CA ILE A 331 26.00 1.35 -33.10
C ILE A 331 25.84 2.19 -34.36
N GLU A 332 26.10 1.59 -35.52
CA GLU A 332 25.95 2.19 -36.85
C GLU A 332 24.56 1.90 -37.48
N ASP A 333 24.23 2.61 -38.57
CA ASP A 333 22.93 2.55 -39.30
C ASP A 333 21.69 2.90 -38.45
N CYS A 334 21.72 4.05 -37.74
CA CYS A 334 20.59 4.55 -36.95
C CYS A 334 19.45 5.20 -37.76
N ASP A 335 19.29 4.85 -39.04
CA ASP A 335 18.18 5.32 -39.87
C ASP A 335 16.88 4.58 -39.54
N ALA A 336 16.97 3.25 -39.38
CA ALA A 336 15.89 2.43 -38.83
C ALA A 336 15.65 2.75 -37.35
N ILE A 337 14.43 2.54 -36.87
CA ILE A 337 14.01 2.98 -35.53
C ILE A 337 14.80 2.29 -34.43
N PHE A 338 15.26 3.10 -33.47
CA PHE A 338 16.20 2.68 -32.43
C PHE A 338 17.43 1.94 -32.99
N CYS A 339 17.86 2.29 -34.21
CA CYS A 339 18.96 1.67 -34.96
C CYS A 339 18.73 0.20 -35.32
N GLY A 340 17.47 -0.26 -35.32
CA GLY A 340 17.12 -1.67 -35.45
C GLY A 340 17.61 -2.49 -34.26
N LEU A 341 17.57 -1.92 -33.04
CA LEU A 341 17.87 -2.60 -31.79
C LEU A 341 16.63 -2.60 -30.89
N PRO A 342 16.38 -3.70 -30.14
CA PRO A 342 15.24 -3.77 -29.25
C PRO A 342 15.41 -2.88 -28.02
N LEU A 343 14.35 -2.17 -27.64
CA LEU A 343 14.29 -1.34 -26.44
C LEU A 343 13.04 -1.65 -25.61
N ALA A 344 13.24 -2.22 -24.43
CA ALA A 344 12.17 -2.52 -23.48
C ALA A 344 11.66 -1.29 -22.68
N SER A 345 12.35 -0.15 -22.70
CA SER A 345 11.92 1.04 -21.93
C SER A 345 12.46 2.37 -22.47
N PRO A 346 11.66 3.47 -22.47
CA PRO A 346 12.13 4.81 -22.82
C PRO A 346 13.28 5.33 -21.94
N ARG A 347 13.41 4.84 -20.70
CA ARG A 347 14.54 5.20 -19.79
C ARG A 347 15.89 4.73 -20.32
N MET A 348 15.91 3.70 -21.15
CA MET A 348 17.14 3.05 -21.64
C MET A 348 17.77 3.79 -22.82
N VAL A 349 17.06 4.75 -23.44
CA VAL A 349 17.49 5.46 -24.65
C VAL A 349 18.82 6.20 -24.47
N SER A 350 19.10 6.83 -23.32
CA SER A 350 20.40 7.51 -23.12
C SER A 350 21.56 6.52 -22.95
N THR A 351 21.29 5.36 -22.35
CA THR A 351 22.27 4.29 -22.16
C THR A 351 22.50 3.50 -23.45
N LEU A 352 21.54 3.45 -24.38
CA LEU A 352 21.69 2.80 -25.68
C LEU A 352 22.83 3.43 -26.50
N TYR A 353 22.97 4.76 -26.54
CA TYR A 353 24.09 5.44 -27.22
C TYR A 353 25.47 5.14 -26.61
N ARG A 354 25.54 4.49 -25.44
CA ARG A 354 26.77 4.01 -24.79
C ARG A 354 26.80 2.49 -24.63
N SER A 355 25.88 1.80 -25.29
CA SER A 355 25.82 0.33 -25.34
C SER A 355 26.65 -0.16 -26.53
N THR A 356 26.97 -1.45 -26.55
CA THR A 356 28.05 -1.99 -27.39
C THR A 356 27.53 -3.05 -28.34
N TRP A 357 27.93 -3.01 -29.61
CA TRP A 357 27.60 -4.03 -30.62
C TRP A 357 28.86 -4.84 -30.97
N ILE A 358 28.70 -6.12 -31.25
CA ILE A 358 29.77 -7.05 -31.67
C ILE A 358 29.22 -7.90 -32.82
N PRO A 359 29.77 -7.85 -34.05
CA PRO A 359 29.33 -8.71 -35.14
C PRO A 359 29.50 -10.20 -34.82
N ALA A 360 28.50 -11.03 -35.15
CA ALA A 360 28.50 -12.47 -34.93
C ALA A 360 27.54 -13.19 -35.91
N ASP A 361 27.68 -14.50 -36.04
CA ASP A 361 26.76 -15.35 -36.82
C ASP A 361 25.31 -15.22 -36.35
N PRO A 362 24.31 -15.45 -37.21
CA PRO A 362 22.90 -15.35 -36.82
C PRO A 362 22.51 -16.38 -35.74
N PRO A 363 21.53 -16.04 -34.89
CA PRO A 363 20.95 -16.97 -33.93
C PRO A 363 20.17 -18.10 -34.62
N ILE A 364 20.03 -19.24 -33.95
CA ILE A 364 19.15 -20.34 -34.38
C ILE A 364 17.75 -20.04 -33.86
N LEU A 365 16.75 -20.11 -34.74
CA LEU A 365 15.39 -19.64 -34.47
C LEU A 365 14.38 -20.79 -34.55
N PRO A 366 13.48 -20.94 -33.57
CA PRO A 366 12.45 -21.99 -33.61
C PRO A 366 11.44 -21.79 -34.74
N THR A 367 11.11 -20.53 -35.05
CA THR A 367 10.10 -20.12 -36.05
C THR A 367 10.44 -18.72 -36.57
N ASP A 368 10.25 -18.48 -37.85
CA ASP A 368 10.35 -17.14 -38.44
C ASP A 368 9.20 -16.22 -37.97
N ILE A 369 9.42 -14.92 -38.07
CA ILE A 369 8.42 -13.88 -37.77
C ILE A 369 7.87 -13.36 -39.10
N ASP A 370 6.59 -13.58 -39.34
CA ASP A 370 5.89 -13.16 -40.55
C ASP A 370 4.89 -12.03 -40.24
N LEU A 371 4.83 -11.01 -41.10
CA LEU A 371 3.96 -9.82 -40.99
C LEU A 371 3.18 -9.67 -42.29
N ALA A 372 1.94 -10.16 -42.28
CA ALA A 372 1.00 -10.05 -43.39
C ALA A 372 0.14 -8.78 -43.27
N LEU A 373 -0.13 -8.12 -44.41
CA LEU A 373 -1.15 -7.07 -44.54
C LEU A 373 -2.39 -7.68 -45.22
N ASN A 374 -3.47 -7.86 -44.46
CA ASN A 374 -4.69 -8.54 -44.90
C ASN A 374 -5.63 -7.65 -45.71
N SER A 375 -5.76 -6.37 -45.34
CA SER A 375 -6.63 -5.41 -46.02
C SER A 375 -6.23 -3.95 -45.77
N LYS A 376 -6.71 -3.06 -46.63
CA LYS A 376 -6.51 -1.61 -46.54
C LYS A 376 -7.74 -0.88 -47.06
N THR A 377 -8.31 0.02 -46.25
CA THR A 377 -9.47 0.87 -46.62
C THR A 377 -9.16 2.35 -46.38
N VAL A 378 -9.91 3.25 -47.03
CA VAL A 378 -9.70 4.71 -46.98
C VAL A 378 -11.04 5.42 -46.94
N GLU A 379 -11.30 6.17 -45.87
CA GLU A 379 -12.53 6.95 -45.65
C GLU A 379 -12.16 8.31 -45.03
N ASP A 380 -12.75 9.40 -45.50
CA ASP A 380 -12.63 10.79 -44.97
C ASP A 380 -11.23 11.24 -44.49
N GLY A 381 -10.20 10.92 -45.29
CA GLY A 381 -8.81 11.31 -45.01
C GLY A 381 -8.07 10.44 -43.97
N ILE A 382 -8.67 9.31 -43.57
CA ILE A 382 -8.09 8.28 -42.71
C ILE A 382 -7.84 7.02 -43.55
N ILE A 383 -6.64 6.44 -43.42
CA ILE A 383 -6.29 5.15 -44.02
C ILE A 383 -6.27 4.10 -42.92
N VAL A 384 -7.03 3.03 -43.07
CA VAL A 384 -7.04 1.89 -42.13
C VAL A 384 -6.30 0.72 -42.78
N PHE A 385 -5.26 0.23 -42.12
CA PHE A 385 -4.53 -1.00 -42.47
C PHE A 385 -4.99 -2.14 -41.56
N ASN A 386 -4.92 -3.38 -42.01
CA ASN A 386 -5.20 -4.58 -41.20
C ASN A 386 -4.03 -5.56 -41.29
N PHE A 387 -3.29 -5.74 -40.20
CA PHE A 387 -2.11 -6.60 -40.13
C PHE A 387 -2.40 -7.90 -39.39
N THR A 388 -1.67 -8.96 -39.75
CA THR A 388 -1.52 -10.17 -38.94
C THR A 388 -0.04 -10.51 -38.82
N ILE A 389 0.44 -10.64 -37.58
CA ILE A 389 1.78 -11.09 -37.26
C ILE A 389 1.71 -12.50 -36.72
N LEU A 390 2.61 -13.38 -37.15
CA LEU A 390 2.82 -14.71 -36.58
C LEU A 390 4.31 -14.88 -36.25
N GLY A 391 4.67 -15.33 -35.05
CA GLY A 391 6.08 -15.32 -34.65
C GLY A 391 6.36 -15.71 -33.20
N ALA A 392 7.27 -14.98 -32.56
CA ALA A 392 7.83 -15.31 -31.24
C ALA A 392 6.85 -15.12 -30.06
N ASP A 393 7.10 -15.83 -28.96
CA ASP A 393 6.32 -15.78 -27.72
C ASP A 393 6.36 -14.40 -27.02
N SER A 394 7.32 -13.52 -27.31
CA SER A 394 7.26 -12.10 -26.94
C SER A 394 7.67 -11.23 -28.14
N MET A 395 6.83 -10.31 -28.60
CA MET A 395 7.11 -9.45 -29.77
C MET A 395 6.93 -7.97 -29.42
N SER A 396 7.99 -7.19 -29.57
CA SER A 396 7.98 -5.73 -29.47
C SER A 396 7.80 -5.12 -30.85
N ILE A 397 6.59 -4.72 -31.18
CA ILE A 397 6.21 -4.08 -32.44
C ILE A 397 6.36 -2.58 -32.29
N TYR A 398 7.06 -1.92 -33.21
CA TYR A 398 7.20 -0.46 -33.18
C TYR A 398 6.44 0.12 -34.36
N LEU A 399 5.67 1.18 -34.15
CA LEU A 399 4.96 1.92 -35.19
C LEU A 399 5.43 3.37 -35.20
N SER A 400 5.69 3.94 -36.38
CA SER A 400 6.03 5.36 -36.48
C SER A 400 5.47 6.00 -37.76
N PRO A 401 4.55 6.96 -37.67
CA PRO A 401 4.10 7.74 -38.82
C PRO A 401 5.27 8.48 -39.51
N LYS A 402 5.22 8.63 -40.85
CA LYS A 402 6.08 9.60 -41.57
C LYS A 402 5.60 11.04 -41.25
N ASN A 403 6.49 12.02 -41.35
CA ASN A 403 6.23 13.43 -40.99
C ASN A 403 4.89 13.95 -41.56
N GLY A 404 4.03 14.50 -40.70
CA GLY A 404 2.75 15.10 -41.12
C GLY A 404 1.56 14.15 -41.07
N ALA A 405 1.78 12.83 -41.20
CA ALA A 405 0.78 11.83 -40.85
C ALA A 405 0.70 11.66 -39.32
N LYS A 406 -0.48 11.34 -38.81
CA LYS A 406 -0.68 10.99 -37.40
C LYS A 406 -1.36 9.64 -37.29
N LEU A 407 -0.85 8.80 -36.39
CA LEU A 407 -1.57 7.62 -35.92
C LEU A 407 -2.83 8.13 -35.22
N ASP A 408 -3.99 7.64 -35.65
CA ASP A 408 -5.32 8.13 -35.27
C ASP A 408 -5.98 7.13 -34.30
N ALA A 409 -5.95 5.84 -34.66
CA ALA A 409 -6.37 4.73 -33.80
C ALA A 409 -5.59 3.44 -34.11
N ILE A 410 -5.69 2.47 -33.21
CA ILE A 410 -5.23 1.09 -33.43
C ILE A 410 -6.20 0.15 -32.70
N SER A 411 -6.65 -0.92 -33.35
CA SER A 411 -7.63 -1.86 -32.74
C SER A 411 -7.19 -2.51 -31.42
N LEU A 412 -5.90 -2.45 -31.07
CA LEU A 412 -5.37 -3.01 -29.83
C LEU A 412 -5.60 -2.12 -28.60
N VAL A 413 -5.79 -0.81 -28.78
CA VAL A 413 -6.05 0.13 -27.68
C VAL A 413 -6.96 1.28 -28.13
N GLU A 414 -8.04 1.54 -27.38
CA GLU A 414 -9.00 2.60 -27.68
C GLU A 414 -8.38 4.01 -27.69
N ASN A 415 -7.30 4.22 -26.91
CA ASN A 415 -6.59 5.49 -26.80
C ASN A 415 -5.09 5.28 -27.00
N LEU A 416 -4.49 6.07 -27.89
CA LEU A 416 -3.05 5.98 -28.18
C LEU A 416 -2.20 6.59 -27.05
N PRO A 417 -1.17 5.89 -26.54
CA PRO A 417 -0.28 6.42 -25.51
C PRO A 417 0.65 7.52 -26.04
N ASP A 418 1.19 8.35 -25.15
CA ASP A 418 2.21 9.36 -25.49
C ASP A 418 3.42 8.68 -26.17
N PRO A 419 3.76 9.05 -27.43
CA PRO A 419 4.79 8.35 -28.18
C PRO A 419 6.20 8.62 -27.65
N ILE A 420 7.07 7.62 -27.78
CA ILE A 420 8.49 7.76 -27.52
C ILE A 420 9.08 8.69 -28.58
N VAL A 421 9.60 9.83 -28.16
CA VAL A 421 10.18 10.83 -29.07
C VAL A 421 11.61 10.42 -29.45
N TRP A 422 11.74 9.64 -30.52
CA TRP A 422 13.03 9.26 -31.09
C TRP A 422 13.34 10.10 -32.32
N GLU A 423 14.46 10.84 -32.29
CA GLU A 423 14.86 11.80 -33.33
C GLU A 423 13.77 12.80 -33.81
N LYS A 424 12.78 13.05 -32.95
CA LYS A 424 11.58 13.89 -33.18
C LYS A 424 10.58 13.28 -34.18
N ARG A 425 10.60 11.96 -34.34
CA ARG A 425 9.42 11.18 -34.71
C ARG A 425 8.69 10.73 -33.47
N SER A 426 7.39 10.47 -33.62
CA SER A 426 6.60 9.72 -32.67
C SER A 426 6.78 8.23 -32.94
N VAL A 427 7.33 7.48 -31.97
CA VAL A 427 7.42 6.02 -32.03
C VAL A 427 6.50 5.43 -30.98
N TYR A 428 5.55 4.62 -31.41
CA TYR A 428 4.64 3.88 -30.55
C TYR A 428 5.18 2.45 -30.42
N LEU A 429 5.35 1.96 -29.19
CA LEU A 429 5.82 0.62 -28.90
C LEU A 429 4.65 -0.22 -28.38
N ILE A 430 4.35 -1.31 -29.07
CA ILE A 430 3.38 -2.33 -28.72
C ILE A 430 4.17 -3.56 -28.28
N MET A 431 4.03 -3.97 -27.02
CA MET A 431 4.63 -5.21 -26.53
C MET A 431 3.54 -6.28 -26.47
N TYR A 432 3.59 -7.22 -27.41
CA TYR A 432 2.78 -8.41 -27.43
C TYR A 432 3.54 -9.55 -26.73
N THR A 433 2.86 -10.39 -25.97
CA THR A 433 3.44 -11.61 -25.40
C THR A 433 2.35 -12.68 -25.35
N SER A 434 2.70 -13.90 -25.76
CA SER A 434 1.79 -15.02 -25.94
C SER A 434 2.23 -16.19 -25.07
N GLY A 435 1.26 -16.87 -24.45
CA GLY A 435 1.52 -18.01 -23.56
C GLY A 435 1.54 -19.35 -24.32
N LYS A 436 0.58 -20.21 -24.00
CA LYS A 436 0.47 -21.58 -24.55
C LYS A 436 -0.31 -21.55 -25.88
N GLY A 437 0.39 -21.51 -27.02
CA GLY A 437 -0.21 -21.53 -28.36
C GLY A 437 0.81 -21.25 -29.47
N LYS A 438 0.34 -21.09 -30.72
CA LYS A 438 1.13 -20.44 -31.78
C LYS A 438 0.94 -18.93 -31.65
N PRO A 439 1.99 -18.10 -31.41
CA PRO A 439 1.82 -16.67 -31.20
C PRO A 439 1.36 -15.99 -32.50
N GLN A 440 0.14 -15.44 -32.48
CA GLN A 440 -0.46 -14.72 -33.61
C GLN A 440 -1.21 -13.49 -33.10
N LEU A 441 -0.99 -12.35 -33.76
CA LEU A 441 -1.60 -11.06 -33.44
C LEU A 441 -2.17 -10.41 -34.70
N THR A 442 -3.50 -10.30 -34.77
CA THR A 442 -4.20 -9.55 -35.83
C THR A 442 -4.65 -8.20 -35.29
N PHE A 443 -4.35 -7.11 -36.01
CA PHE A 443 -4.72 -5.76 -35.60
C PHE A 443 -4.81 -4.78 -36.77
N THR A 444 -5.83 -3.93 -36.74
CA THR A 444 -5.94 -2.76 -37.61
C THR A 444 -5.25 -1.51 -37.03
N VAL A 445 -4.77 -0.65 -37.94
CA VAL A 445 -4.04 0.59 -37.67
C VAL A 445 -4.63 1.71 -38.53
N SER A 446 -5.20 2.75 -37.90
CA SER A 446 -5.84 3.90 -38.57
C SER A 446 -4.92 5.12 -38.54
N ILE A 447 -4.69 5.74 -39.69
CA ILE A 447 -3.72 6.83 -39.86
C ILE A 447 -4.33 7.98 -40.63
N LYS A 448 -4.36 9.14 -39.99
CA LYS A 448 -4.85 10.39 -40.55
C LYS A 448 -3.76 11.03 -41.39
N LYS A 449 -4.01 11.19 -42.69
CA LYS A 449 -3.10 11.86 -43.64
C LYS A 449 -3.49 13.34 -43.80
N PRO A 450 -2.55 14.22 -44.22
CA PRO A 450 -2.90 15.53 -44.74
C PRO A 450 -3.76 15.44 -46.01
N ASP A 451 -4.49 16.51 -46.34
CA ASP A 451 -5.46 16.52 -47.45
C ASP A 451 -4.80 16.17 -48.80
N VAL A 452 -3.61 16.72 -49.08
CA VAL A 452 -2.78 16.39 -50.25
C VAL A 452 -1.62 15.50 -49.83
N TRP A 453 -1.64 14.21 -50.18
CA TRP A 453 -0.61 13.25 -49.77
C TRP A 453 -0.53 12.00 -50.67
N ASN A 454 0.62 11.76 -51.30
CA ASN A 454 0.88 10.63 -52.23
C ASN A 454 2.02 9.68 -51.78
N ALA A 455 2.53 9.80 -50.55
CA ALA A 455 3.65 9.00 -50.07
C ALA A 455 3.22 7.89 -49.08
N SER A 456 4.09 6.91 -48.85
CA SER A 456 4.09 6.00 -47.69
C SER A 456 3.79 6.75 -46.38
N VAL A 457 2.94 6.21 -45.51
CA VAL A 457 2.41 6.93 -44.33
C VAL A 457 2.98 6.48 -42.97
N VAL A 458 3.52 5.26 -42.85
CA VAL A 458 3.88 4.68 -41.55
C VAL A 458 4.94 3.59 -41.67
N ASP A 459 5.66 3.37 -40.57
CA ASP A 459 6.47 2.19 -40.32
C ASP A 459 5.79 1.14 -39.47
N VAL A 460 6.19 -0.10 -39.72
CA VAL A 460 6.02 -1.22 -38.81
C VAL A 460 7.36 -1.90 -38.60
N ALA A 461 7.76 -2.06 -37.34
CA ALA A 461 8.74 -3.05 -36.91
C ALA A 461 8.08 -4.17 -36.17
N VAL A 462 8.73 -5.33 -36.19
CA VAL A 462 8.47 -6.41 -35.24
C VAL A 462 9.81 -6.90 -34.70
N ALA A 463 10.05 -6.75 -33.40
CA ALA A 463 11.19 -7.33 -32.68
C ALA A 463 10.74 -8.54 -31.85
N GLY A 464 10.89 -9.75 -32.37
CA GLY A 464 10.50 -10.97 -31.65
C GLY A 464 11.61 -11.51 -30.77
N LYS A 465 11.24 -11.96 -29.57
CA LYS A 465 12.07 -12.47 -28.49
C LYS A 465 11.50 -13.80 -28.00
N PHE A 466 12.35 -14.81 -27.93
CA PHE A 466 11.99 -16.13 -27.44
C PHE A 466 12.33 -16.22 -25.94
N MET A 467 11.32 -16.42 -25.10
CA MET A 467 11.39 -16.34 -23.63
C MET A 467 11.33 -17.72 -22.96
N ASN A 468 10.93 -18.77 -23.71
CA ASN A 468 10.74 -20.11 -23.18
C ASN A 468 11.99 -21.00 -23.35
N ASP A 469 12.65 -21.30 -22.24
CA ASP A 469 13.90 -22.08 -22.17
C ASP A 469 13.86 -23.44 -22.91
N LYS A 470 12.68 -24.05 -23.06
CA LYS A 470 12.54 -25.34 -23.78
C LYS A 470 12.78 -25.26 -25.29
N TYR A 471 12.71 -24.07 -25.87
CA TYR A 471 12.97 -23.83 -27.30
C TYR A 471 14.29 -23.05 -27.53
N PHE A 472 15.04 -22.79 -26.46
CA PHE A 472 16.20 -21.89 -26.44
C PHE A 472 17.50 -22.61 -26.83
N VAL A 473 17.72 -22.81 -28.13
CA VAL A 473 18.97 -23.38 -28.67
C VAL A 473 20.02 -22.28 -28.88
N LYS A 474 20.91 -22.10 -27.90
CA LYS A 474 22.05 -21.19 -28.05
C LYS A 474 23.03 -21.70 -29.11
N THR A 475 23.64 -20.79 -29.86
CA THR A 475 24.79 -21.16 -30.71
C THR A 475 26.01 -21.44 -29.83
N LYS A 476 26.89 -22.36 -30.24
CA LYS A 476 28.15 -22.65 -29.51
C LYS A 476 29.00 -21.40 -29.30
N ALA A 477 28.98 -20.46 -30.25
CA ALA A 477 29.63 -19.16 -30.14
C ALA A 477 29.04 -18.30 -29.01
N TYR A 478 27.70 -18.28 -28.85
CA TYR A 478 27.06 -17.52 -27.78
C TYR A 478 27.27 -18.15 -26.39
N GLU A 479 27.30 -19.49 -26.30
CA GLU A 479 27.66 -20.16 -25.04
C GLU A 479 29.10 -19.88 -24.63
N TYR A 480 30.04 -19.95 -25.58
CA TYR A 480 31.44 -19.60 -25.38
C TYR A 480 31.63 -18.12 -24.99
N PHE A 481 30.87 -17.21 -25.60
CA PHE A 481 30.86 -15.79 -25.25
C PHE A 481 30.41 -15.55 -23.80
N LEU A 482 29.30 -16.17 -23.37
CA LEU A 482 28.78 -16.02 -22.01
C LEU A 482 29.71 -16.65 -20.95
N ALA A 483 30.40 -17.75 -21.28
CA ALA A 483 31.30 -18.45 -20.36
C ALA A 483 32.59 -17.68 -20.01
N GLN A 484 33.00 -16.70 -20.83
CA GLN A 484 34.21 -15.89 -20.60
C GLN A 484 34.05 -14.82 -19.50
N PHE A 485 32.83 -14.55 -19.04
CA PHE A 485 32.58 -13.50 -18.07
C PHE A 485 33.04 -13.87 -16.64
N PRO A 486 33.73 -12.96 -15.91
CA PRO A 486 34.22 -13.26 -14.56
C PRO A 486 33.13 -13.52 -13.52
N LYS A 487 33.44 -14.32 -12.48
CA LYS A 487 32.50 -14.67 -11.38
C LYS A 487 31.94 -13.50 -10.57
N TRP A 488 32.55 -12.31 -10.63
CA TRP A 488 32.02 -11.08 -10.03
C TRP A 488 31.03 -10.32 -10.94
N THR A 489 30.66 -10.91 -12.08
CA THR A 489 29.62 -10.39 -12.96
C THR A 489 28.31 -11.17 -12.82
N THR A 490 27.19 -10.53 -13.15
CA THR A 490 25.88 -11.17 -13.29
C THR A 490 25.33 -10.87 -14.69
N LEU A 491 25.05 -11.92 -15.45
CA LEU A 491 24.62 -11.84 -16.85
C LEU A 491 23.12 -12.07 -17.00
N TYR A 492 22.52 -11.37 -17.96
CA TYR A 492 21.14 -11.59 -18.40
C TYR A 492 21.15 -11.79 -19.93
N PRO A 493 21.23 -13.05 -20.41
CA PRO A 493 21.29 -13.39 -21.84
C PRO A 493 19.91 -13.48 -22.50
N TRP A 494 19.78 -13.03 -23.75
CA TRP A 494 18.53 -12.93 -24.52
C TRP A 494 18.75 -13.21 -26.03
N LEU A 495 17.70 -13.57 -26.79
CA LEU A 495 17.71 -13.80 -28.25
C LEU A 495 16.56 -13.04 -28.94
N GLU A 496 16.82 -12.15 -29.92
CA GLU A 496 15.75 -11.36 -30.60
C GLU A 496 15.99 -11.00 -32.10
N LEU A 497 14.93 -10.72 -32.89
CA LEU A 497 14.99 -10.23 -34.29
C LEU A 497 14.07 -9.05 -34.60
N PRO A 498 14.61 -7.88 -35.04
CA PRO A 498 13.82 -6.75 -35.56
C PRO A 498 13.81 -6.55 -37.10
N THR A 499 12.65 -6.20 -37.64
CA THR A 499 12.42 -5.53 -38.96
C THR A 499 11.98 -4.06 -38.78
N MET A 500 12.16 -3.10 -39.73
CA MET A 500 11.49 -1.75 -39.81
C MET A 500 11.85 -0.87 -41.03
N GLU A 501 11.13 0.24 -41.29
CA GLU A 501 11.43 1.32 -42.28
C GLU A 501 11.57 2.79 -41.70
N CYS A 502 11.70 3.79 -42.61
CA CYS A 502 11.32 5.25 -42.65
C CYS A 502 11.91 6.43 -41.77
N ASN A 503 11.32 7.65 -41.94
CA ASN A 503 11.99 8.97 -41.93
C ASN A 503 11.38 10.10 -41.05
N LYS A 504 12.23 11.09 -40.66
CA LYS A 504 12.18 11.95 -39.43
C LYS A 504 12.05 13.49 -39.65
N PHE A 505 11.88 14.31 -38.58
CA PHE A 505 12.63 15.57 -38.18
C PHE A 505 11.77 16.68 -37.44
N LYS A 506 12.23 17.76 -36.72
CA LYS A 506 13.24 18.03 -35.61
C LYS A 506 13.04 19.45 -34.88
N LYS A 507 12.78 19.55 -33.52
CA LYS A 507 13.52 20.33 -32.41
C LYS A 507 12.88 21.46 -31.45
N MET A 508 13.10 21.38 -30.10
CA MET A 508 13.36 22.40 -28.99
C MET A 508 12.35 23.54 -28.55
N LYS A 509 12.41 24.28 -27.40
CA LYS A 509 12.91 24.16 -25.96
C LYS A 509 12.64 25.47 -25.12
N ASN A 510 12.28 25.42 -23.81
CA ASN A 510 12.58 26.40 -22.70
C ASN A 510 11.71 26.16 -21.41
N GLY A 511 11.99 26.78 -20.24
CA GLY A 511 11.16 26.60 -19.01
C GLY A 511 11.61 27.31 -17.70
N ALA A 512 10.78 27.27 -16.65
CA ALA A 512 11.01 27.94 -15.34
C ALA A 512 10.23 27.30 -14.16
N HIS A 513 10.92 26.77 -13.12
CA HIS A 513 10.38 26.59 -11.73
C HIS A 513 11.53 26.41 -10.71
N SER A 514 11.22 26.42 -9.40
CA SER A 514 12.19 26.69 -8.31
C SER A 514 12.54 25.54 -7.33
N VAL A 515 11.68 24.53 -7.10
CA VAL A 515 11.98 23.43 -6.14
C VAL A 515 12.57 22.20 -6.84
N SER A 516 13.64 21.59 -6.33
CA SER A 516 14.27 20.42 -6.99
C SER A 516 13.33 19.19 -7.02
N PRO A 517 13.18 18.47 -8.15
CA PRO A 517 12.32 17.29 -8.23
C PRO A 517 12.80 16.12 -7.35
N ILE A 518 14.06 16.15 -6.88
CA ILE A 518 14.58 15.20 -5.88
C ILE A 518 13.82 15.33 -4.55
N ILE A 519 13.44 16.55 -4.15
CA ILE A 519 12.68 16.82 -2.92
C ILE A 519 11.27 16.21 -3.05
N GLY A 520 10.65 16.32 -4.23
CA GLY A 520 9.37 15.67 -4.52
C GLY A 520 9.43 14.14 -4.43
N LEU A 521 10.53 13.52 -4.91
CA LEU A 521 10.71 12.07 -4.81
C LEU A 521 10.92 11.59 -3.37
N ILE A 522 11.76 12.29 -2.59
CA ILE A 522 11.99 12.01 -1.16
C ILE A 522 10.66 12.14 -0.38
N PHE A 523 9.86 13.15 -0.71
CA PHE A 523 8.56 13.37 -0.09
C PHE A 523 7.60 12.20 -0.36
N ILE A 524 7.49 11.73 -1.60
CA ILE A 524 6.68 10.55 -1.95
C ILE A 524 7.16 9.29 -1.22
N ILE A 525 8.47 9.05 -1.15
CA ILE A 525 9.05 7.92 -0.41
C ILE A 525 8.70 8.00 1.09
N SER A 526 8.67 9.20 1.68
CA SER A 526 8.28 9.37 3.09
C SER A 526 6.80 9.05 3.35
N ILE A 527 5.91 9.28 2.38
CA ILE A 527 4.49 8.91 2.47
C ILE A 527 4.32 7.38 2.43
N PHE A 528 5.03 6.69 1.53
CA PHE A 528 5.02 5.22 1.51
C PHE A 528 5.68 4.60 2.77
N GLY A 529 6.72 5.24 3.31
CA GLY A 529 7.32 4.83 4.59
C GLY A 529 6.35 4.93 5.77
N LEU A 530 5.47 5.93 5.80
CA LEU A 530 4.43 6.05 6.83
C LEU A 530 3.39 4.93 6.74
N TYR A 531 3.00 4.50 5.54
CA TYR A 531 2.09 3.36 5.36
C TYR A 531 2.65 2.07 5.98
N GLY A 532 3.94 1.81 5.81
CA GLY A 532 4.62 0.67 6.46
C GLY A 532 4.61 0.75 7.99
N VAL A 533 4.70 1.95 8.57
CA VAL A 533 4.57 2.15 10.03
C VAL A 533 3.13 1.90 10.50
N VAL A 534 2.11 2.34 9.74
CA VAL A 534 0.70 2.08 10.05
C VAL A 534 0.41 0.57 10.06
N TYR A 535 0.90 -0.16 9.04
CA TYR A 535 0.78 -1.62 8.97
C TYR A 535 1.36 -2.33 10.21
N LEU A 536 2.54 -1.90 10.68
CA LEU A 536 3.19 -2.47 11.86
C LEU A 536 2.47 -2.14 13.18
N ILE A 537 1.89 -0.94 13.30
CA ILE A 537 1.09 -0.56 14.50
C ILE A 537 -0.22 -1.35 14.54
N ASP A 538 -0.86 -1.54 13.40
CA ASP A 538 -2.15 -2.21 13.35
C ASP A 538 -2.06 -3.71 13.71
N GLY A 539 -0.95 -4.37 13.36
CA GLY A 539 -0.67 -5.77 13.73
C GLY A 539 -0.35 -6.02 15.22
N ILE A 540 -0.36 -5.00 16.08
CA ILE A 540 -0.10 -5.18 17.52
C ILE A 540 -1.32 -5.79 18.23
N LEU A 541 -1.10 -6.94 18.87
CA LEU A 541 -2.08 -7.65 19.70
C LEU A 541 -1.62 -7.72 21.17
N PRO A 542 -2.54 -7.86 22.15
CA PRO A 542 -2.20 -7.98 23.57
C PRO A 542 -1.48 -9.30 23.90
N LYS A 543 -0.72 -9.30 25.00
CA LYS A 543 -0.05 -10.51 25.53
C LYS A 543 -1.10 -11.50 26.04
N SER A 544 -1.12 -12.69 25.46
CA SER A 544 -1.92 -13.83 25.92
C SER A 544 -1.60 -14.23 27.37
N LEU A 545 -2.64 -14.51 28.15
CA LEU A 545 -2.55 -15.00 29.51
C LEU A 545 -2.71 -16.53 29.57
N THR A 546 -1.88 -17.16 30.39
CA THR A 546 -1.88 -18.60 30.70
C THR A 546 -2.68 -18.89 31.97
N ILE A 547 -2.97 -20.16 32.24
CA ILE A 547 -3.61 -20.60 33.49
C ILE A 547 -2.71 -20.25 34.70
N ALA A 548 -1.39 -20.17 34.52
CA ALA A 548 -0.48 -19.71 35.58
C ALA A 548 -0.66 -18.21 35.90
N ASP A 549 -0.97 -17.36 34.91
CA ASP A 549 -1.23 -15.92 35.11
C ASP A 549 -2.57 -15.68 35.86
N GLU A 550 -3.47 -16.67 35.94
CA GLU A 550 -4.78 -16.56 36.63
C GLU A 550 -4.65 -16.20 38.12
N LYS A 551 -3.54 -16.57 38.76
CA LYS A 551 -3.27 -16.22 40.16
C LYS A 551 -3.14 -14.70 40.37
N ASP A 552 -2.49 -14.02 39.43
CA ASP A 552 -2.22 -12.59 39.49
C ASP A 552 -3.35 -11.77 38.82
N TYR A 553 -4.09 -12.40 37.89
CA TYR A 553 -5.20 -11.79 37.13
C TYR A 553 -6.50 -12.61 37.19
N PRO A 554 -7.06 -12.93 38.38
CA PRO A 554 -8.17 -13.88 38.51
C PRO A 554 -9.44 -13.47 37.76
N LEU A 555 -9.69 -12.16 37.64
CA LEU A 555 -10.87 -11.59 36.99
C LEU A 555 -10.73 -11.41 35.47
N HIS A 556 -9.55 -11.69 34.89
CA HIS A 556 -9.26 -11.53 33.47
C HIS A 556 -9.55 -12.82 32.70
N PHE A 557 -9.75 -12.68 31.39
CA PHE A 557 -9.89 -13.79 30.44
C PHE A 557 -8.54 -14.55 30.30
N ILE A 558 -8.57 -15.89 30.30
CA ILE A 558 -7.37 -16.73 30.13
C ILE A 558 -7.35 -17.36 28.73
N THR A 559 -6.38 -16.94 27.90
CA THR A 559 -6.22 -17.44 26.53
C THR A 559 -5.99 -18.94 26.49
N GLU A 560 -5.14 -19.49 27.35
CA GLU A 560 -4.79 -20.91 27.31
C GLU A 560 -6.01 -21.85 27.48
N ARG A 561 -7.00 -21.48 28.31
CA ARG A 561 -8.22 -22.29 28.50
C ARG A 561 -9.12 -22.26 27.27
N ALA A 562 -9.30 -21.08 26.66
CA ALA A 562 -10.01 -20.96 25.39
C ALA A 562 -9.30 -21.72 24.25
N GLN A 563 -7.97 -21.71 24.20
CA GLN A 563 -7.21 -22.51 23.22
C GLN A 563 -7.40 -24.02 23.41
N GLN A 564 -7.46 -24.51 24.66
CA GLN A 564 -7.81 -25.89 24.95
C GLN A 564 -9.21 -26.23 24.45
N HIS A 565 -10.19 -25.34 24.65
CA HIS A 565 -11.55 -25.54 24.16
C HIS A 565 -11.65 -25.57 22.64
N LEU A 566 -10.97 -24.64 21.94
CA LEU A 566 -10.96 -24.62 20.48
C LEU A 566 -10.29 -25.88 19.91
N LYS A 567 -9.15 -26.30 20.49
CA LYS A 567 -8.43 -27.49 20.05
C LYS A 567 -9.30 -28.75 20.12
N ALA A 568 -10.15 -28.86 21.14
CA ALA A 568 -11.10 -29.97 21.23
C ALA A 568 -12.14 -29.91 20.09
N LEU A 569 -12.77 -28.74 19.87
CA LEU A 569 -13.74 -28.54 18.78
C LEU A 569 -13.15 -28.82 17.39
N THR A 570 -11.99 -28.26 17.05
CA THR A 570 -11.36 -28.48 15.73
C THR A 570 -10.88 -29.92 15.55
N SER A 571 -10.51 -30.63 16.63
CA SER A 571 -10.08 -32.04 16.56
C SER A 571 -11.20 -33.03 16.20
N ILE A 572 -12.48 -32.61 16.30
CA ILE A 572 -13.63 -33.39 15.81
C ILE A 572 -13.64 -33.45 14.27
N GLY A 573 -13.05 -32.45 13.60
CA GLY A 573 -13.17 -32.23 12.16
C GLY A 573 -14.33 -31.29 11.79
N PRO A 574 -14.70 -31.23 10.49
CA PRO A 574 -15.77 -30.35 10.01
C PRO A 574 -17.13 -30.69 10.62
N ARG A 575 -17.75 -29.70 11.27
CA ARG A 575 -19.05 -29.81 11.95
C ARG A 575 -20.16 -29.33 11.02
N VAL A 576 -20.31 -29.99 9.88
CA VAL A 576 -21.37 -29.66 8.92
C VAL A 576 -22.73 -30.09 9.48
N VAL A 577 -23.78 -29.26 9.34
CA VAL A 577 -25.14 -29.61 9.77
C VAL A 577 -25.57 -30.98 9.23
N GLY A 578 -26.10 -31.83 10.11
CA GLY A 578 -26.49 -33.21 9.80
C GLY A 578 -25.35 -34.25 9.83
N TYR A 579 -24.09 -33.85 10.04
CA TYR A 579 -22.98 -34.77 10.31
C TYR A 579 -22.97 -35.18 11.79
N ALA A 580 -22.43 -36.37 12.12
CA ALA A 580 -22.31 -36.82 13.51
C ALA A 580 -21.37 -35.91 14.32
N GLU A 581 -20.38 -35.34 13.65
CA GLU A 581 -19.45 -34.32 14.12
C GLU A 581 -20.19 -33.09 14.69
N ASN A 582 -21.21 -32.58 13.99
CA ASN A 582 -22.05 -31.47 14.45
C ASN A 582 -23.09 -31.95 15.48
N GLU A 583 -23.97 -32.85 15.07
CA GLU A 583 -25.20 -33.17 15.80
C GLU A 583 -24.99 -33.96 17.10
N ILE A 584 -23.84 -34.61 17.24
CA ILE A 584 -23.54 -35.52 18.36
C ILE A 584 -22.25 -35.09 19.06
N GLN A 585 -21.12 -35.03 18.36
CA GLN A 585 -19.81 -34.87 18.98
C GLN A 585 -19.59 -33.46 19.53
N ALA A 586 -19.85 -32.42 18.72
CA ALA A 586 -19.75 -31.03 19.17
C ALA A 586 -20.77 -30.72 20.28
N VAL A 587 -22.02 -31.19 20.12
CA VAL A 587 -23.07 -31.01 21.12
C VAL A 587 -22.72 -31.67 22.45
N ALA A 588 -22.20 -32.90 22.44
CA ALA A 588 -21.76 -33.60 23.65
C ALA A 588 -20.61 -32.85 24.35
N TYR A 589 -19.59 -32.45 23.60
CA TYR A 589 -18.42 -31.75 24.13
C TYR A 589 -18.79 -30.39 24.75
N LEU A 590 -19.58 -29.56 24.05
CA LEU A 590 -20.04 -28.27 24.57
C LEU A 590 -20.89 -28.47 25.84
N THR A 591 -21.78 -29.47 25.84
CA THR A 591 -22.61 -29.81 27.01
C THR A 591 -21.75 -30.26 28.21
N GLU A 592 -20.69 -31.03 27.99
CA GLU A 592 -19.76 -31.45 29.06
C GLU A 592 -18.97 -30.25 29.64
N ALA A 593 -18.48 -29.36 28.77
CA ALA A 593 -17.79 -28.14 29.18
C ALA A 593 -18.69 -27.21 30.01
N ILE A 594 -19.93 -26.98 29.56
CA ILE A 594 -20.92 -26.15 30.28
C ILE A 594 -21.29 -26.78 31.63
N ASN A 595 -21.48 -28.10 31.70
CA ASN A 595 -21.76 -28.79 32.96
C ASN A 595 -20.57 -28.72 33.93
N SER A 596 -19.35 -28.77 33.43
CA SER A 596 -18.13 -28.58 34.23
C SER A 596 -18.06 -27.16 34.81
N ILE A 597 -18.35 -26.13 34.00
CA ILE A 597 -18.43 -24.74 34.47
C ILE A 597 -19.53 -24.58 35.53
N ARG A 598 -20.69 -25.23 35.34
CA ARG A 598 -21.81 -25.22 36.29
C ARG A 598 -21.47 -25.83 37.65
N GLN A 599 -20.60 -26.84 37.71
CA GLN A 599 -20.10 -27.40 38.97
C GLN A 599 -19.12 -26.47 39.70
N LEU A 600 -18.43 -25.60 38.96
CA LEU A 600 -17.45 -24.64 39.48
C LEU A 600 -18.05 -23.24 39.76
N ALA A 601 -19.33 -23.03 39.45
CA ALA A 601 -20.00 -21.75 39.60
C ALA A 601 -20.18 -21.34 41.07
N HIS A 602 -20.00 -20.04 41.36
CA HIS A 602 -20.24 -19.50 42.70
C HIS A 602 -21.74 -19.50 43.03
N ALA A 603 -22.10 -19.84 44.26
CA ALA A 603 -23.49 -20.04 44.73
C ALA A 603 -24.41 -18.79 44.67
N SER A 604 -23.90 -17.63 44.24
CA SER A 604 -24.70 -16.43 43.93
C SER A 604 -25.36 -16.49 42.55
N HIS A 605 -24.91 -17.39 41.67
CA HIS A 605 -25.34 -17.52 40.29
C HIS A 605 -26.11 -18.80 40.05
N THR A 606 -27.14 -18.71 39.21
CA THR A 606 -27.86 -19.85 38.66
C THR A 606 -27.51 -19.98 37.18
N ILE A 607 -27.28 -21.21 36.73
CA ILE A 607 -27.09 -21.54 35.31
C ILE A 607 -28.18 -22.53 34.92
N ASP A 608 -29.12 -22.05 34.11
CA ASP A 608 -30.10 -22.91 33.43
C ASP A 608 -29.55 -23.31 32.06
N PHE A 609 -29.85 -24.54 31.65
CA PHE A 609 -29.38 -25.15 30.40
C PHE A 609 -30.58 -25.72 29.64
N ASP A 610 -30.59 -25.54 28.32
CA ASP A 610 -31.62 -26.07 27.43
C ASP A 610 -30.98 -26.48 26.09
N LEU A 611 -31.13 -27.76 25.71
CA LEU A 611 -30.80 -28.25 24.37
C LEU A 611 -32.05 -28.10 23.51
N GLN A 612 -32.13 -27.04 22.72
CA GLN A 612 -33.29 -26.76 21.87
C GLN A 612 -33.17 -27.57 20.58
N LEU A 613 -34.17 -28.42 20.31
CA LEU A 613 -34.41 -29.00 19.00
C LEU A 613 -35.55 -28.23 18.33
N VAL A 614 -35.35 -27.68 17.14
CA VAL A 614 -36.32 -26.77 16.50
C VAL A 614 -36.51 -27.02 15.00
N SER A 615 -37.72 -26.76 14.52
CA SER A 615 -38.10 -26.83 13.10
C SER A 615 -38.80 -25.53 12.70
N GLY A 616 -38.72 -25.15 11.43
CA GLY A 616 -39.33 -23.90 10.98
C GLY A 616 -39.06 -23.59 9.51
N SER A 617 -39.46 -22.40 9.08
CA SER A 617 -39.18 -21.88 7.75
C SER A 617 -39.26 -20.36 7.74
N PHE A 618 -38.44 -19.72 6.94
CA PHE A 618 -38.46 -18.28 6.72
C PHE A 618 -38.03 -17.91 5.30
N ILE A 619 -38.24 -16.65 4.92
CA ILE A 619 -37.76 -16.12 3.64
C ILE A 619 -36.40 -15.46 3.89
N TYR A 620 -35.36 -16.03 3.28
CA TYR A 620 -34.03 -15.44 3.21
C TYR A 620 -33.92 -14.64 1.90
N SER A 621 -33.25 -15.19 0.88
CA SER A 621 -33.44 -14.87 -0.54
C SER A 621 -34.40 -15.85 -1.22
N THR A 622 -34.48 -17.08 -0.70
CA THR A 622 -35.41 -18.15 -1.06
C THR A 622 -36.26 -18.53 0.17
N ILE A 623 -37.19 -19.48 0.00
CA ILE A 623 -37.82 -20.15 1.16
C ILE A 623 -36.79 -21.11 1.76
N SER A 624 -36.25 -20.74 2.92
CA SER A 624 -35.46 -21.65 3.77
C SER A 624 -36.42 -22.42 4.68
N ALA A 625 -36.31 -23.74 4.71
CA ALA A 625 -37.16 -24.61 5.53
C ALA A 625 -36.30 -25.72 6.14
N TYR A 626 -36.46 -25.93 7.44
CA TYR A 626 -35.55 -26.74 8.25
C TYR A 626 -36.30 -27.53 9.32
N SER A 627 -35.73 -28.67 9.71
CA SER A 627 -36.31 -29.50 10.76
C SER A 627 -35.24 -30.12 11.64
N ASN A 628 -35.50 -30.12 12.94
CA ASN A 628 -34.67 -30.73 13.97
C ASN A 628 -33.22 -30.21 14.01
N VAL A 629 -33.03 -28.91 13.75
CA VAL A 629 -31.73 -28.25 14.01
C VAL A 629 -31.57 -27.99 15.50
N GLN A 630 -30.32 -27.99 15.99
CA GLN A 630 -29.99 -27.91 17.41
C GLN A 630 -29.39 -26.55 17.81
N ASN A 631 -29.75 -26.05 19.00
CA ASN A 631 -29.05 -24.98 19.71
C ASN A 631 -28.73 -25.42 21.14
N ILE A 632 -27.59 -25.00 21.66
CA ILE A 632 -27.31 -25.10 23.10
C ILE A 632 -27.51 -23.72 23.72
N VAL A 633 -28.49 -23.62 24.61
CA VAL A 633 -28.90 -22.35 25.23
C VAL A 633 -28.57 -22.38 26.73
N VAL A 634 -27.73 -21.45 27.18
CA VAL A 634 -27.28 -21.35 28.57
C VAL A 634 -27.67 -20.00 29.14
N LYS A 635 -28.53 -19.98 30.16
CA LYS A 635 -28.97 -18.75 30.83
C LYS A 635 -28.29 -18.61 32.19
N LEU A 636 -27.42 -17.63 32.30
CA LEU A 636 -26.79 -17.17 33.54
C LEU A 636 -27.63 -16.05 34.17
N HIS A 637 -28.00 -16.22 35.45
CA HIS A 637 -28.74 -15.21 36.20
C HIS A 637 -28.37 -15.20 37.70
N ALA A 638 -28.65 -14.08 38.36
CA ALA A 638 -28.49 -13.91 39.80
C ALA A 638 -29.87 -13.85 40.46
N LYS A 639 -29.96 -14.18 41.76
CA LYS A 639 -31.25 -14.32 42.48
C LYS A 639 -32.24 -13.15 42.35
N ASN A 640 -31.74 -11.93 42.11
CA ASN A 640 -32.52 -10.70 42.00
C ASN A 640 -32.42 -10.03 40.61
N SER A 641 -32.00 -10.74 39.56
CA SER A 641 -31.95 -10.18 38.20
C SER A 641 -33.36 -9.97 37.61
N THR A 642 -33.46 -9.04 36.67
CA THR A 642 -34.69 -8.78 35.91
C THR A 642 -34.90 -9.82 34.79
N ASN A 643 -36.13 -9.95 34.28
CA ASN A 643 -36.46 -10.77 33.11
C ASN A 643 -36.04 -10.13 31.76
N ASN A 644 -35.00 -9.28 31.77
CA ASN A 644 -34.37 -8.76 30.57
C ASN A 644 -33.01 -9.45 30.40
N SER A 645 -32.72 -9.89 29.17
CA SER A 645 -31.53 -10.68 28.83
C SER A 645 -30.64 -9.96 27.82
N LEU A 646 -29.33 -10.03 28.05
CA LEU A 646 -28.29 -9.87 27.04
C LEU A 646 -28.07 -11.23 26.36
N LEU A 647 -28.22 -11.31 25.04
CA LEU A 647 -27.85 -12.48 24.25
C LEU A 647 -26.38 -12.36 23.82
N VAL A 648 -25.64 -13.45 23.89
CA VAL A 648 -24.28 -13.61 23.33
C VAL A 648 -24.34 -14.83 22.42
N ASN A 649 -24.11 -14.64 21.12
CA ASN A 649 -24.23 -15.67 20.09
C ASN A 649 -22.86 -15.95 19.45
N ALA A 650 -22.62 -17.23 19.17
CA ALA A 650 -21.55 -17.79 18.36
C ALA A 650 -22.07 -19.10 17.75
N HIS A 651 -21.61 -19.50 16.57
CA HIS A 651 -22.00 -20.77 15.96
C HIS A 651 -20.93 -21.86 16.13
N PHE A 652 -21.37 -23.11 16.21
CA PHE A 652 -20.49 -24.27 16.37
C PHE A 652 -20.46 -25.19 15.15
N ASP A 653 -21.44 -25.08 14.25
CA ASP A 653 -21.36 -25.67 12.93
C ASP A 653 -20.29 -24.97 12.08
N SER A 654 -19.86 -25.62 11.00
CA SER A 654 -18.80 -25.11 10.11
C SER A 654 -19.01 -25.53 8.67
N ALA A 655 -18.54 -24.69 7.74
CA ALA A 655 -18.56 -24.94 6.31
C ALA A 655 -17.95 -26.31 5.93
N PRO A 656 -18.44 -26.95 4.84
CA PRO A 656 -17.86 -28.19 4.33
C PRO A 656 -16.35 -28.09 4.11
N THR A 657 -15.61 -29.10 4.58
CA THR A 657 -14.13 -29.19 4.55
C THR A 657 -13.36 -28.18 5.41
N SER A 658 -14.03 -27.25 6.11
CA SER A 658 -13.42 -26.37 7.10
C SER A 658 -13.35 -27.06 8.47
N PRO A 659 -12.21 -27.01 9.20
CA PRO A 659 -12.17 -27.32 10.63
C PRO A 659 -12.96 -26.33 11.48
N GLY A 660 -13.33 -25.16 10.95
CA GLY A 660 -14.08 -24.12 11.64
C GLY A 660 -13.34 -23.58 12.86
N GLY A 661 -12.05 -23.27 12.68
CA GLY A 661 -11.14 -22.83 13.73
C GLY A 661 -11.44 -21.40 14.18
N SER A 662 -11.41 -20.46 13.25
CA SER A 662 -11.86 -19.09 13.49
C SER A 662 -13.35 -18.92 13.25
N ASP A 663 -13.96 -19.84 12.50
CA ASP A 663 -15.32 -19.72 11.96
C ASP A 663 -16.18 -20.96 12.33
N ASP A 664 -16.87 -20.97 13.46
CA ASP A 664 -16.87 -19.97 14.54
C ASP A 664 -16.46 -20.58 15.90
N GLY A 665 -15.70 -21.68 15.84
CA GLY A 665 -15.24 -22.44 17.01
C GLY A 665 -14.48 -21.60 18.04
N ILE A 666 -13.72 -20.57 17.61
CA ILE A 666 -12.99 -19.68 18.52
C ILE A 666 -13.93 -18.87 19.41
N HIS A 667 -15.07 -18.41 18.89
CA HIS A 667 -16.02 -17.63 19.67
C HIS A 667 -16.84 -18.50 20.61
N CYS A 668 -17.16 -19.73 20.21
CA CYS A 668 -17.61 -20.77 21.13
C CYS A 668 -16.62 -20.97 22.29
N ALA A 669 -15.32 -21.09 22.00
CA ALA A 669 -14.27 -21.24 23.02
C ALA A 669 -14.11 -20.01 23.92
N ILE A 670 -14.22 -18.79 23.37
CA ILE A 670 -14.22 -17.53 24.12
C ILE A 670 -15.46 -17.47 25.03
N MET A 671 -16.65 -17.84 24.54
CA MET A 671 -17.89 -17.85 25.32
C MET A 671 -17.82 -18.80 26.52
N LEU A 672 -17.19 -19.96 26.39
CA LEU A 672 -16.97 -20.90 27.52
C LEU A 672 -16.10 -20.27 28.62
N GLU A 673 -14.93 -19.71 28.28
CA GLU A 673 -14.05 -19.04 29.26
C GLU A 673 -14.72 -17.78 29.85
N VAL A 674 -15.47 -17.00 29.05
CA VAL A 674 -16.24 -15.85 29.52
C VAL A 674 -17.33 -16.27 30.52
N LEU A 675 -18.09 -17.33 30.22
CA LEU A 675 -19.10 -17.90 31.13
C LEU A 675 -18.46 -18.36 32.44
N GLN A 676 -17.31 -19.04 32.37
CA GLN A 676 -16.53 -19.42 33.56
C GLN A 676 -16.09 -18.19 34.37
N LYS A 677 -15.56 -17.16 33.73
CA LYS A 677 -15.11 -15.91 34.39
C LYS A 677 -16.21 -15.00 34.91
N LEU A 678 -17.46 -15.20 34.49
CA LEU A 678 -18.61 -14.52 35.09
C LEU A 678 -19.09 -15.29 36.32
N THR A 679 -19.26 -16.61 36.19
CA THR A 679 -19.80 -17.50 37.23
C THR A 679 -18.88 -17.66 38.45
N GLN A 680 -17.57 -17.44 38.30
CA GLN A 680 -16.61 -17.41 39.41
C GLN A 680 -16.61 -16.09 40.20
N THR A 681 -17.26 -15.02 39.72
CA THR A 681 -17.19 -13.68 40.36
C THR A 681 -18.40 -13.38 41.24
N VAL A 682 -18.18 -12.86 42.45
CA VAL A 682 -19.25 -12.44 43.39
C VAL A 682 -19.82 -11.07 43.01
N ASN A 683 -20.11 -10.87 41.72
CA ASN A 683 -20.72 -9.66 41.19
C ASN A 683 -22.22 -9.89 40.98
N ASN A 684 -23.05 -8.96 41.47
CA ASN A 684 -24.49 -9.00 41.17
C ASN A 684 -24.71 -8.68 39.69
N LEU A 685 -25.43 -9.55 38.99
CA LEU A 685 -25.96 -9.29 37.64
C LEU A 685 -27.36 -8.67 37.78
N GLN A 686 -27.59 -7.48 37.24
CA GLN A 686 -28.93 -6.86 37.23
C GLN A 686 -29.83 -7.45 36.14
N HIS A 687 -29.21 -7.94 35.06
CA HIS A 687 -29.87 -8.55 33.91
C HIS A 687 -29.34 -9.96 33.67
N ASN A 688 -30.17 -10.79 33.04
CA ASN A 688 -29.81 -12.14 32.66
C ASN A 688 -28.81 -12.10 31.48
N ILE A 689 -27.99 -13.13 31.34
CA ILE A 689 -27.12 -13.33 30.18
C ILE A 689 -27.47 -14.69 29.58
N ILE A 690 -27.78 -14.71 28.29
CA ILE A 690 -28.02 -15.95 27.52
C ILE A 690 -26.83 -16.13 26.60
N PHE A 691 -26.10 -17.23 26.76
CA PHE A 691 -25.14 -17.72 25.79
C PHE A 691 -25.86 -18.70 24.87
N LEU A 692 -25.83 -18.43 23.57
CA LEU A 692 -26.41 -19.25 22.52
C LEU A 692 -25.27 -19.79 21.66
N PHE A 693 -25.06 -21.09 21.72
CA PHE A 693 -24.21 -21.79 20.77
C PHE A 693 -25.14 -22.30 19.66
N ASN A 694 -25.11 -21.63 18.51
CA ASN A 694 -25.93 -21.92 17.33
C ASN A 694 -25.34 -23.13 16.56
N GLY A 695 -26.19 -24.09 16.17
CA GLY A 695 -25.75 -25.30 15.46
C GLY A 695 -26.14 -25.39 13.98
N ALA A 696 -26.66 -24.30 13.39
CA ALA A 696 -27.00 -24.22 11.96
C ALA A 696 -27.00 -22.77 11.43
N GLU A 697 -25.86 -22.08 11.51
CA GLU A 697 -25.61 -20.82 10.79
C GLU A 697 -25.39 -21.10 9.29
N GLU A 698 -24.47 -22.04 8.98
CA GLU A 698 -23.85 -22.24 7.65
C GLU A 698 -24.83 -22.78 6.60
N THR A 699 -26.01 -23.19 7.05
CA THR A 699 -27.14 -23.61 6.21
C THR A 699 -28.17 -22.50 6.00
N GLY A 700 -27.78 -21.25 6.26
CA GLY A 700 -28.61 -20.07 6.09
C GLY A 700 -29.41 -19.74 7.35
N LEU A 701 -28.70 -19.47 8.46
CA LEU A 701 -29.20 -18.81 9.68
C LEU A 701 -30.43 -19.51 10.31
N GLN A 702 -30.48 -20.84 10.22
CA GLN A 702 -31.69 -21.62 10.49
C GLN A 702 -31.97 -21.75 11.99
N ALA A 703 -30.95 -22.06 12.77
CA ALA A 703 -31.12 -22.32 14.19
C ALA A 703 -31.16 -21.04 15.05
N SER A 704 -30.54 -19.93 14.62
CA SER A 704 -30.82 -18.60 15.20
C SER A 704 -32.26 -18.14 14.95
N HIS A 705 -32.82 -18.42 13.76
CA HIS A 705 -34.25 -18.18 13.48
C HIS A 705 -35.14 -19.04 14.39
N GLY A 706 -34.77 -20.32 14.56
CA GLY A 706 -35.43 -21.23 15.50
C GLY A 706 -35.35 -20.78 16.97
N PHE A 707 -34.23 -20.20 17.39
CA PHE A 707 -34.11 -19.61 18.72
C PHE A 707 -35.05 -18.41 18.87
N ILE A 708 -34.88 -17.37 18.06
CA ILE A 708 -35.52 -16.07 18.33
C ILE A 708 -37.05 -16.10 18.17
N THR A 709 -37.57 -16.98 17.31
CA THR A 709 -39.01 -17.08 17.05
C THR A 709 -39.75 -18.02 18.00
N GLN A 710 -39.08 -19.03 18.56
CA GLN A 710 -39.75 -20.13 19.30
C GLN A 710 -39.22 -20.37 20.71
N HIS A 711 -37.98 -19.98 21.04
CA HIS A 711 -37.39 -20.30 22.35
C HIS A 711 -38.07 -19.52 23.49
N LYS A 712 -38.27 -20.20 24.63
CA LYS A 712 -38.94 -19.64 25.82
C LYS A 712 -38.27 -18.37 26.36
N TRP A 713 -36.94 -18.26 26.24
CA TRP A 713 -36.16 -17.10 26.70
C TRP A 713 -35.96 -16.02 25.64
N ALA A 714 -36.31 -16.26 24.36
CA ALA A 714 -36.16 -15.27 23.29
C ALA A 714 -36.89 -13.95 23.60
N LYS A 715 -38.05 -14.03 24.26
CA LYS A 715 -38.84 -12.87 24.71
C LYS A 715 -38.17 -12.01 25.78
N GLU A 716 -37.12 -12.52 26.44
CA GLU A 716 -36.32 -11.75 27.40
C GLU A 716 -35.23 -10.92 26.72
N VAL A 717 -34.80 -11.28 25.50
CA VAL A 717 -33.69 -10.63 24.80
C VAL A 717 -33.99 -9.15 24.53
N ARG A 718 -33.02 -8.28 24.85
CA ARG A 718 -33.08 -6.83 24.57
C ARG A 718 -31.89 -6.36 23.75
N VAL A 719 -30.71 -6.87 24.07
CA VAL A 719 -29.45 -6.58 23.39
C VAL A 719 -28.77 -7.88 22.99
N VAL A 720 -28.11 -7.88 21.85
CA VAL A 720 -27.33 -9.00 21.31
C VAL A 720 -25.86 -8.60 21.19
N ILE A 721 -24.96 -9.53 21.48
CA ILE A 721 -23.58 -9.54 21.02
C ILE A 721 -23.48 -10.74 20.08
N ASN A 722 -23.32 -10.48 18.79
CA ASN A 722 -23.05 -11.51 17.80
C ASN A 722 -21.54 -11.55 17.52
N LEU A 723 -20.99 -12.75 17.44
CA LEU A 723 -19.58 -13.02 17.19
C LEU A 723 -19.49 -13.90 15.95
N GLU A 724 -18.63 -13.52 15.01
CA GLU A 724 -18.55 -14.09 13.66
C GLU A 724 -17.09 -14.08 13.18
N ALA A 725 -16.81 -14.77 12.08
CA ALA A 725 -15.57 -14.56 11.34
C ALA A 725 -15.78 -14.33 9.85
N THR A 726 -14.79 -13.66 9.25
CA THR A 726 -14.65 -13.60 7.79
C THR A 726 -13.16 -13.69 7.39
N GLY A 727 -12.33 -14.04 8.37
CA GLY A 727 -10.89 -14.23 8.33
C GLY A 727 -10.38 -14.83 9.63
N VAL A 728 -9.11 -15.22 9.64
CA VAL A 728 -8.52 -16.07 10.68
C VAL A 728 -7.87 -15.22 11.78
N GLY A 729 -8.70 -14.74 12.71
CA GLY A 729 -8.32 -14.00 13.91
C GLY A 729 -7.87 -12.55 13.67
N GLY A 730 -7.00 -12.04 14.56
CA GLY A 730 -6.56 -10.64 14.58
C GLY A 730 -7.24 -9.83 15.70
N LYS A 731 -7.80 -8.68 15.36
CA LYS A 731 -8.65 -7.87 16.25
C LYS A 731 -10.07 -8.01 15.74
N GLU A 732 -11.05 -8.29 16.59
CA GLU A 732 -12.44 -8.20 16.17
C GLU A 732 -12.77 -6.74 15.81
N ILE A 733 -13.52 -6.54 14.73
CA ILE A 733 -14.00 -5.23 14.31
C ILE A 733 -15.51 -5.13 14.59
N LEU A 734 -15.94 -4.08 15.29
CA LEU A 734 -17.35 -3.71 15.32
C LEU A 734 -17.73 -3.20 13.93
N PHE A 735 -18.49 -4.01 13.19
CA PHE A 735 -18.93 -3.69 11.83
C PHE A 735 -20.44 -3.50 11.72
N GLN A 736 -21.26 -3.92 12.69
CA GLN A 736 -22.63 -3.39 12.84
C GLN A 736 -22.97 -3.06 14.28
N SER A 737 -23.72 -1.96 14.47
CA SER A 737 -24.40 -1.65 15.72
C SER A 737 -25.92 -1.59 15.50
N GLY A 738 -26.67 -2.00 16.52
CA GLY A 738 -28.14 -2.00 16.48
C GLY A 738 -28.67 -0.58 16.21
N PRO A 739 -29.62 -0.42 15.26
CA PRO A 739 -29.91 0.87 14.68
C PRO A 739 -30.34 1.90 15.73
N ASN A 740 -29.79 3.11 15.59
CA ASN A 740 -30.12 4.29 16.37
C ASN A 740 -29.99 4.12 17.89
N SER A 741 -29.04 3.31 18.38
CA SER A 741 -28.88 3.02 19.80
C SER A 741 -27.54 3.55 20.34
N PRO A 742 -27.37 4.88 20.49
CA PRO A 742 -26.08 5.52 20.77
C PRO A 742 -25.49 5.12 22.13
N TRP A 743 -26.35 4.67 23.05
CA TRP A 743 -25.96 4.24 24.39
C TRP A 743 -25.07 2.98 24.37
N LEU A 744 -25.27 2.07 23.41
CA LEU A 744 -24.46 0.87 23.21
C LEU A 744 -22.98 1.22 22.99
N ILE A 745 -22.72 2.16 22.08
CA ILE A 745 -21.37 2.63 21.76
C ILE A 745 -20.68 3.27 22.98
N ARG A 746 -21.44 3.87 23.92
CA ARG A 746 -20.87 4.40 25.19
C ARG A 746 -20.32 3.30 26.09
N TYR A 747 -20.82 2.08 26.00
CA TYR A 747 -20.28 0.92 26.72
C TYR A 747 -19.15 0.26 25.95
N TYR A 748 -19.28 0.07 24.64
CA TYR A 748 -18.19 -0.49 23.83
C TYR A 748 -16.92 0.36 23.87
N LYS A 749 -17.04 1.69 23.87
CA LYS A 749 -15.90 2.61 24.05
C LYS A 749 -15.12 2.43 25.38
N LYS A 750 -15.68 1.74 26.38
CA LYS A 750 -15.03 1.48 27.68
C LYS A 750 -14.29 0.14 27.74
N VAL A 751 -14.40 -0.72 26.73
CA VAL A 751 -13.67 -2.01 26.72
C VAL A 751 -12.15 -1.75 26.63
N PRO A 752 -11.29 -2.74 26.96
CA PRO A 752 -9.84 -2.55 26.95
C PRO A 752 -9.24 -2.14 25.58
N HIS A 753 -9.77 -2.66 24.48
CA HIS A 753 -9.19 -2.50 23.14
C HIS A 753 -10.27 -2.26 22.05
N PRO A 754 -11.05 -1.17 22.12
CA PRO A 754 -12.17 -0.94 21.20
C PRO A 754 -11.69 -0.74 19.76
N ASN A 755 -12.23 -1.54 18.84
CA ASN A 755 -11.91 -1.51 17.41
C ASN A 755 -13.20 -1.54 16.58
N GLY A 756 -13.35 -0.64 15.62
CA GLY A 756 -14.63 -0.50 14.90
C GLY A 756 -14.68 0.73 14.02
N GLN A 757 -15.45 0.64 12.94
CA GLN A 757 -15.60 1.71 11.96
C GLN A 757 -17.05 1.76 11.44
N VAL A 758 -17.74 2.89 11.61
CA VAL A 758 -19.13 3.02 11.14
C VAL A 758 -19.28 2.92 9.61
N PHE A 759 -18.21 3.08 8.83
CA PHE A 759 -18.27 2.83 7.38
C PHE A 759 -18.41 1.34 7.07
N GLY A 760 -17.95 0.43 7.94
CA GLY A 760 -18.20 -1.01 7.81
C GLY A 760 -19.69 -1.31 7.93
N GLU A 761 -20.38 -0.63 8.85
CA GLU A 761 -21.83 -0.70 9.03
C GLU A 761 -22.57 -0.22 7.78
N GLU A 762 -22.16 0.90 7.19
CA GLU A 762 -22.75 1.41 5.94
C GLU A 762 -22.48 0.48 4.73
N ILE A 763 -21.28 -0.09 4.60
CA ILE A 763 -20.95 -1.03 3.51
C ILE A 763 -21.75 -2.33 3.64
N PHE A 764 -21.82 -2.92 4.83
CA PHE A 764 -22.58 -4.15 5.05
C PHE A 764 -24.09 -3.92 4.87
N GLN A 765 -24.64 -2.85 5.45
CA GLN A 765 -26.08 -2.51 5.32
C GLN A 765 -26.48 -2.11 3.89
N SER A 766 -25.54 -1.75 3.02
CA SER A 766 -25.82 -1.47 1.60
C SER A 766 -26.08 -2.73 0.75
N GLY A 767 -25.83 -3.93 1.27
CA GLY A 767 -25.99 -5.19 0.54
C GLY A 767 -24.93 -5.44 -0.55
N ILE A 768 -23.84 -4.66 -0.57
CA ILE A 768 -22.71 -4.86 -1.50
C ILE A 768 -21.88 -6.09 -1.12
N ILE A 769 -21.81 -6.42 0.16
CA ILE A 769 -21.25 -7.69 0.64
C ILE A 769 -22.38 -8.73 0.60
N PRO A 770 -22.27 -9.81 -0.20
CA PRO A 770 -23.31 -10.83 -0.31
C PRO A 770 -23.20 -11.85 0.85
N SER A 771 -23.25 -11.34 2.08
CA SER A 771 -23.19 -12.11 3.32
C SER A 771 -24.21 -11.53 4.29
N ASP A 772 -24.81 -12.39 5.10
CA ASP A 772 -25.50 -12.01 6.33
C ASP A 772 -24.80 -12.71 7.51
N THR A 773 -25.36 -12.53 8.70
CA THR A 773 -24.92 -13.09 9.98
C THR A 773 -26.17 -13.37 10.82
N ASP A 774 -26.03 -14.13 11.90
CA ASP A 774 -27.13 -14.37 12.85
C ASP A 774 -27.72 -13.07 13.43
N PHE A 775 -26.92 -12.00 13.53
CA PHE A 775 -27.37 -10.68 13.95
C PHE A 775 -28.55 -10.15 13.12
N ARG A 776 -28.58 -10.43 11.81
CA ARG A 776 -29.74 -10.10 10.96
C ARG A 776 -31.02 -10.76 11.46
N ILE A 777 -30.96 -12.03 11.85
CA ILE A 777 -32.12 -12.78 12.30
C ILE A 777 -32.65 -12.25 13.63
N PHE A 778 -31.75 -11.99 14.59
CA PHE A 778 -32.15 -11.41 15.88
C PHE A 778 -32.75 -10.00 15.73
N ARG A 779 -32.25 -9.21 14.78
CA ARG A 779 -32.78 -7.89 14.43
C ARG A 779 -34.15 -7.97 13.74
N ASP A 780 -34.26 -8.73 12.65
CA ASP A 780 -35.42 -8.72 11.75
C ASP A 780 -36.62 -9.51 12.32
N PHE A 781 -36.37 -10.62 13.02
CA PHE A 781 -37.42 -11.47 13.60
C PHE A 781 -37.60 -11.27 15.12
N GLY A 782 -36.54 -10.86 15.84
CA GLY A 782 -36.59 -10.56 17.27
C GLY A 782 -36.79 -9.08 17.64
N GLY A 783 -36.56 -8.16 16.70
CA GLY A 783 -36.56 -6.72 16.99
C GLY A 783 -35.39 -6.26 17.88
N ALA A 784 -34.36 -7.10 18.05
CA ALA A 784 -33.25 -6.83 18.95
C ALA A 784 -32.27 -5.80 18.36
N ILE A 785 -31.59 -5.06 19.25
CA ILE A 785 -30.45 -4.20 18.93
C ILE A 785 -29.17 -4.86 19.47
N GLY A 786 -27.98 -4.39 19.10
CA GLY A 786 -26.76 -4.99 19.64
C GLY A 786 -25.48 -4.59 18.95
N PHE A 787 -24.55 -5.53 18.92
CA PHE A 787 -23.25 -5.44 18.26
C PHE A 787 -23.06 -6.67 17.39
N ASP A 788 -22.50 -6.48 16.21
CA ASP A 788 -22.00 -7.55 15.35
C ASP A 788 -20.49 -7.38 15.17
N PHE A 789 -19.74 -8.40 15.55
CA PHE A 789 -18.28 -8.41 15.59
C PHE A 789 -17.74 -9.51 14.68
N ALA A 790 -16.79 -9.18 13.82
CA ALA A 790 -16.12 -10.15 12.96
C ALA A 790 -14.59 -10.05 13.06
N TYR A 791 -13.89 -11.15 12.78
CA TYR A 791 -12.49 -11.10 12.35
C TYR A 791 -12.42 -10.87 10.84
N ASP A 792 -11.59 -9.91 10.39
CA ASP A 792 -11.38 -9.57 8.97
C ASP A 792 -9.97 -9.94 8.45
N ARG A 793 -9.01 -10.20 9.35
CA ARG A 793 -7.62 -10.45 8.97
C ARG A 793 -7.45 -11.84 8.36
N ASN A 794 -6.60 -11.94 7.34
CA ASN A 794 -6.30 -13.21 6.68
C ASN A 794 -7.56 -13.96 6.17
N GLY A 795 -8.52 -13.25 5.56
CA GLY A 795 -9.75 -13.80 4.95
C GLY A 795 -9.55 -14.89 3.88
N TYR A 796 -8.31 -15.26 3.57
CA TYR A 796 -7.99 -16.39 2.70
C TYR A 796 -8.32 -17.74 3.35
N GLY A 797 -8.23 -17.85 4.68
CA GLY A 797 -8.52 -19.10 5.39
C GLY A 797 -10.01 -19.43 5.49
N TYR A 798 -10.87 -18.41 5.55
CA TYR A 798 -12.33 -18.52 5.69
C TYR A 798 -12.96 -19.51 4.71
N HIS A 799 -13.81 -20.40 5.23
CA HIS A 799 -14.43 -21.55 4.54
C HIS A 799 -13.42 -22.46 3.80
N THR A 800 -12.27 -22.73 4.42
CA THR A 800 -11.27 -23.67 3.88
C THR A 800 -10.57 -24.46 4.98
N LYS A 801 -9.81 -25.49 4.60
CA LYS A 801 -8.89 -26.23 5.49
C LYS A 801 -7.83 -25.39 6.23
N PHE A 802 -7.66 -24.11 5.88
CA PHE A 802 -6.75 -23.19 6.56
C PHE A 802 -7.44 -22.35 7.64
N ASP A 803 -8.76 -22.48 7.79
CA ASP A 803 -9.47 -22.01 8.98
C ASP A 803 -9.32 -23.03 10.12
N ASP A 804 -8.16 -23.00 10.77
CA ASP A 804 -7.76 -23.92 11.83
C ASP A 804 -6.91 -23.20 12.89
N ILE A 805 -6.82 -23.81 14.08
CA ILE A 805 -6.14 -23.27 15.26
C ILE A 805 -4.67 -22.88 15.00
N GLU A 806 -3.98 -23.55 14.08
CA GLU A 806 -2.58 -23.25 13.70
C GLU A 806 -2.41 -21.83 13.11
N TYR A 807 -3.46 -21.26 12.51
CA TYR A 807 -3.41 -20.00 11.75
C TYR A 807 -3.91 -18.80 12.55
N ILE A 808 -4.49 -19.01 13.74
CA ILE A 808 -5.02 -17.95 14.62
C ILE A 808 -3.91 -17.39 15.52
N PRO A 809 -3.58 -16.09 15.45
CA PRO A 809 -2.59 -15.50 16.36
C PRO A 809 -3.02 -15.57 17.83
N ASN A 810 -2.13 -16.02 18.73
CA ASN A 810 -2.43 -16.17 20.17
C ASN A 810 -2.99 -14.90 20.84
N GLY A 811 -2.63 -13.71 20.36
CA GLY A 811 -3.13 -12.44 20.90
C GLY A 811 -4.61 -12.15 20.58
N THR A 812 -5.19 -12.84 19.59
CA THR A 812 -6.60 -12.75 19.16
C THR A 812 -7.53 -13.08 20.32
N TYR A 813 -7.40 -14.30 20.88
CA TYR A 813 -8.17 -14.78 22.03
C TYR A 813 -8.18 -13.76 23.18
N GLN A 814 -7.01 -13.19 23.50
CA GLN A 814 -6.90 -12.22 24.58
C GLN A 814 -7.55 -10.87 24.26
N HIS A 815 -7.46 -10.41 23.01
CA HIS A 815 -8.09 -9.16 22.56
C HIS A 815 -9.61 -9.25 22.71
N THR A 816 -10.21 -10.22 22.03
CA THR A 816 -11.65 -10.42 21.97
C THR A 816 -12.20 -10.89 23.31
N GLY A 817 -11.53 -11.84 23.98
CA GLY A 817 -11.91 -12.30 25.31
C GLY A 817 -11.91 -11.20 26.37
N ASN A 818 -10.92 -10.29 26.36
CA ASN A 818 -10.92 -9.11 27.24
C ASN A 818 -12.09 -8.16 26.93
N ASN A 819 -12.33 -7.89 25.65
CA ASN A 819 -13.34 -6.95 25.21
C ASN A 819 -14.77 -7.45 25.47
N ILE A 820 -15.07 -8.69 25.10
CA ILE A 820 -16.38 -9.32 25.28
C ILE A 820 -16.69 -9.53 26.77
N LEU A 821 -15.72 -9.99 27.59
CA LEU A 821 -15.89 -10.10 29.04
C LEU A 821 -16.20 -8.74 29.69
N ALA A 822 -15.51 -7.68 29.29
CA ALA A 822 -15.77 -6.32 29.79
C ALA A 822 -17.13 -5.80 29.33
N LEU A 823 -17.47 -5.97 28.04
CA LEU A 823 -18.73 -5.52 27.45
C LEU A 823 -19.94 -6.19 28.10
N ILE A 824 -19.89 -7.50 28.30
CA ILE A 824 -20.95 -8.25 29.01
C ILE A 824 -21.10 -7.76 30.44
N ARG A 825 -20.00 -7.59 31.19
CA ARG A 825 -20.04 -7.05 32.57
C ARG A 825 -20.67 -5.66 32.64
N TYR A 826 -20.46 -4.82 31.63
CA TYR A 826 -21.09 -3.51 31.54
C TYR A 826 -22.58 -3.59 31.18
N LEU A 827 -22.96 -4.34 30.14
CA LEU A 827 -24.34 -4.43 29.64
C LEU A 827 -25.28 -5.19 30.57
N ALA A 828 -24.80 -6.25 31.24
CA ALA A 828 -25.58 -6.98 32.23
C ALA A 828 -25.89 -6.16 33.51
N ASN A 829 -25.34 -4.95 33.60
CA ASN A 829 -25.56 -3.97 34.67
C ASN A 829 -25.95 -2.58 34.13
N ALA A 830 -26.35 -2.50 32.85
CA ALA A 830 -26.74 -1.25 32.21
C ALA A 830 -28.24 -0.95 32.47
N PRO A 831 -28.60 0.13 33.19
CA PRO A 831 -30.00 0.45 33.47
C PRO A 831 -30.83 0.69 32.19
N GLU A 832 -30.18 1.06 31.08
CA GLU A 832 -30.82 1.18 29.77
C GLU A 832 -31.50 -0.13 29.30
N LEU A 833 -31.00 -1.30 29.73
CA LEU A 833 -31.56 -2.61 29.39
C LEU A 833 -32.91 -2.89 30.08
N ALA A 834 -33.20 -2.22 31.20
CA ALA A 834 -34.51 -2.26 31.85
C ALA A 834 -35.54 -1.42 31.08
N ASN A 835 -35.15 -0.22 30.62
CA ASN A 835 -36.05 0.82 30.13
C ASN A 835 -35.83 1.11 28.64
N MET A 836 -35.96 0.07 27.80
CA MET A 836 -35.72 0.15 26.36
C MET A 836 -36.63 1.14 25.61
N HIS A 837 -37.83 1.43 26.12
CA HIS A 837 -38.78 2.37 25.51
C HIS A 837 -38.42 3.85 25.73
N GLU A 838 -37.64 4.16 26.78
CA GLU A 838 -37.23 5.52 27.13
C GLU A 838 -35.93 5.93 26.41
N GLN A 839 -35.28 5.00 25.70
CA GLN A 839 -34.00 5.26 25.05
C GLN A 839 -34.18 6.12 23.80
N VAL A 840 -33.45 7.23 23.75
CA VAL A 840 -33.42 8.15 22.60
C VAL A 840 -32.88 7.40 21.39
N ARG A 841 -33.73 7.22 20.38
CA ARG A 841 -33.34 6.66 19.08
C ARG A 841 -32.68 7.75 18.23
N GLU A 842 -31.36 7.83 18.30
CA GLU A 842 -30.55 8.75 17.48
C GLU A 842 -29.47 7.97 16.74
N SER A 843 -29.17 8.35 15.49
CA SER A 843 -28.02 7.79 14.78
C SER A 843 -26.72 8.11 15.52
N VAL A 844 -25.76 7.18 15.45
CA VAL A 844 -24.44 7.32 16.08
C VAL A 844 -23.36 7.13 15.03
N VAL A 845 -22.32 7.96 15.13
CA VAL A 845 -21.09 7.84 14.33
C VAL A 845 -19.97 7.41 15.27
N TYR A 846 -19.26 6.35 14.89
CA TYR A 846 -18.15 5.81 15.66
C TYR A 846 -16.99 5.35 14.78
N TYR A 847 -15.77 5.48 15.29
CA TYR A 847 -14.54 5.04 14.62
C TYR A 847 -13.38 4.93 15.60
N ASP A 848 -12.47 3.99 15.36
CA ASP A 848 -11.17 3.95 16.01
C ASP A 848 -10.18 4.90 15.32
N PHE A 849 -9.70 5.88 16.08
CA PHE A 849 -8.67 6.81 15.63
C PHE A 849 -7.27 6.18 15.79
N MET A 850 -6.77 5.60 14.70
CA MET A 850 -5.39 5.07 14.56
C MET A 850 -5.01 3.90 15.49
N GLY A 851 -5.95 3.22 16.15
CA GLY A 851 -5.62 2.21 17.17
C GLY A 851 -5.30 2.80 18.54
N LEU A 852 -5.61 4.09 18.75
CA LEU A 852 -5.28 4.82 19.98
C LEU A 852 -6.50 5.00 20.89
N PHE A 853 -7.68 5.28 20.32
CA PHE A 853 -8.93 5.46 21.05
C PHE A 853 -10.14 5.50 20.11
N MET A 854 -11.29 5.04 20.61
CA MET A 854 -12.55 5.13 19.89
C MET A 854 -13.22 6.50 20.07
N VAL A 855 -13.58 7.13 18.95
CA VAL A 855 -14.43 8.32 18.90
C VAL A 855 -15.87 7.89 18.68
N SER A 856 -16.81 8.59 19.34
CA SER A 856 -18.23 8.30 19.28
C SER A 856 -19.02 9.59 19.51
N TYR A 857 -19.96 9.93 18.63
CA TYR A 857 -20.83 11.09 18.79
C TYR A 857 -22.17 10.90 18.07
N SER A 858 -23.12 11.76 18.43
CA SER A 858 -24.50 11.70 17.95
C SER A 858 -24.66 12.26 16.52
N GLY A 859 -25.72 11.85 15.82
CA GLY A 859 -26.06 12.33 14.47
C GLY A 859 -26.25 13.84 14.39
N LEU A 860 -26.87 14.46 15.40
CA LEU A 860 -26.96 15.92 15.50
C LEU A 860 -25.58 16.54 15.73
N THR A 861 -24.75 15.94 16.59
CA THR A 861 -23.41 16.44 16.91
C THR A 861 -22.52 16.50 15.66
N ILE A 862 -22.49 15.44 14.84
CA ILE A 862 -21.71 15.44 13.60
C ILE A 862 -22.26 16.44 12.57
N THR A 863 -23.57 16.60 12.49
CA THR A 863 -24.20 17.60 11.62
C THR A 863 -23.73 19.02 11.98
N ILE A 864 -23.73 19.36 13.26
CA ILE A 864 -23.23 20.65 13.77
C ILE A 864 -21.74 20.82 13.45
N VAL A 865 -20.91 19.81 13.71
CA VAL A 865 -19.46 19.86 13.43
C VAL A 865 -19.19 20.03 11.93
N ASN A 866 -19.87 19.25 11.07
CA ASN A 866 -19.75 19.34 9.61
C ASN A 866 -20.11 20.74 9.11
N VAL A 867 -21.21 21.32 9.60
CA VAL A 867 -21.64 22.69 9.24
C VAL A 867 -20.64 23.74 9.72
N LEU A 868 -20.20 23.69 10.97
CA LEU A 868 -19.23 24.66 11.53
C LEU A 868 -17.88 24.61 10.80
N VAL A 869 -17.35 23.41 10.54
CA VAL A 869 -16.10 23.24 9.78
C VAL A 869 -16.26 23.71 8.33
N SER A 870 -17.43 23.51 7.73
CA SER A 870 -17.71 23.99 6.36
C SER A 870 -17.81 25.51 6.27
N ILE A 871 -18.50 26.16 7.22
CA ILE A 871 -18.54 27.63 7.34
C ILE A 871 -17.12 28.17 7.54
N PHE A 872 -16.32 27.52 8.38
CA PHE A 872 -14.94 27.95 8.65
C PHE A 872 -14.02 27.75 7.44
N SER A 873 -14.17 26.64 6.70
CA SER A 873 -13.48 26.40 5.42
C SER A 873 -13.80 27.49 4.39
N LEU A 874 -15.07 27.93 4.31
CA LEU A 874 -15.47 29.03 3.44
C LEU A 874 -14.89 30.37 3.91
N ALA A 875 -15.00 30.70 5.20
CA ALA A 875 -14.49 31.95 5.77
C ALA A 875 -12.98 32.11 5.58
N VAL A 876 -12.20 31.04 5.81
CA VAL A 876 -10.76 31.05 5.55
C VAL A 876 -10.46 31.25 4.06
N ALA A 877 -11.21 30.60 3.15
CA ALA A 877 -11.00 30.80 1.71
C ALA A 877 -11.31 32.25 1.26
N LEU A 878 -12.39 32.86 1.75
CA LEU A 878 -12.72 34.26 1.48
C LEU A 878 -11.63 35.21 1.98
N LYS A 879 -11.08 34.95 3.18
CA LYS A 879 -9.93 35.70 3.71
C LYS A 879 -8.68 35.55 2.84
N SER A 880 -8.44 34.37 2.28
CA SER A 880 -7.33 34.13 1.34
C SER A 880 -7.50 34.91 0.05
N PHE A 881 -8.70 34.94 -0.54
CA PHE A 881 -8.97 35.72 -1.76
C PHE A 881 -8.79 37.22 -1.52
N TYR A 882 -9.22 37.73 -0.36
CA TYR A 882 -8.97 39.11 0.07
C TYR A 882 -7.46 39.41 0.21
N ASP A 883 -6.70 38.57 0.92
CA ASP A 883 -5.26 38.76 1.16
C ASP A 883 -4.41 38.72 -0.13
N PHE A 884 -4.93 38.11 -1.20
CA PHE A 884 -4.27 38.07 -2.52
C PHE A 884 -4.72 39.18 -3.47
N ASN A 885 -5.52 40.16 -3.01
CA ASN A 885 -6.09 41.25 -3.82
C ASN A 885 -6.85 40.77 -5.06
N LEU A 886 -7.51 39.60 -4.99
CA LEU A 886 -8.41 39.12 -6.03
C LEU A 886 -9.70 39.94 -6.00
N ALA A 887 -9.78 40.95 -6.86
CA ALA A 887 -11.01 41.70 -7.08
C ALA A 887 -12.15 40.77 -7.51
N LEU A 888 -13.40 41.14 -7.19
CA LEU A 888 -14.63 40.48 -7.66
C LEU A 888 -14.88 40.77 -9.16
N SER A 889 -13.91 40.41 -9.99
CA SER A 889 -13.87 40.62 -11.43
C SER A 889 -14.24 39.34 -12.18
N TYR A 890 -14.78 39.49 -13.39
CA TYR A 890 -15.12 38.38 -14.27
C TYR A 890 -13.93 37.43 -14.52
N GLU A 891 -12.71 37.96 -14.71
CA GLU A 891 -11.52 37.13 -14.94
C GLU A 891 -11.11 36.32 -13.70
N SER A 892 -11.33 36.84 -12.49
CA SER A 892 -11.10 36.09 -11.24
C SER A 892 -12.06 34.90 -11.10
N PHE A 893 -13.36 35.10 -11.36
CA PHE A 893 -14.35 34.02 -11.34
C PHE A 893 -14.08 32.97 -12.42
N LYS A 894 -13.74 33.40 -13.64
CA LYS A 894 -13.36 32.53 -14.75
C LYS A 894 -12.12 31.68 -14.44
N TYR A 895 -11.11 32.25 -13.79
CA TYR A 895 -9.94 31.50 -13.32
C TYR A 895 -10.30 30.43 -12.27
N ILE A 896 -11.13 30.78 -11.27
CA ILE A 896 -11.58 29.83 -10.25
C ILE A 896 -12.41 28.69 -10.87
N GLY A 897 -13.38 29.02 -11.74
CA GLY A 897 -14.20 28.03 -12.45
C GLY A 897 -13.37 27.09 -13.32
N LEU A 898 -12.37 27.61 -14.02
CA LEU A 898 -11.45 26.80 -14.83
C LEU A 898 -10.58 25.88 -13.96
N CYS A 899 -10.11 26.33 -12.79
CA CYS A 899 -9.41 25.48 -11.83
C CYS A 899 -10.30 24.36 -11.27
N ILE A 900 -11.57 24.64 -10.96
CA ILE A 900 -12.54 23.61 -10.54
C ILE A 900 -12.72 22.56 -11.63
N LEU A 901 -12.93 22.99 -12.89
CA LEU A 901 -13.09 22.08 -14.04
C LEU A 901 -11.85 21.19 -14.28
N VAL A 902 -10.64 21.74 -14.07
CA VAL A 902 -9.38 20.99 -14.17
C VAL A 902 -9.25 19.97 -13.03
N MET A 903 -9.64 20.31 -11.80
CA MET A 903 -9.61 19.37 -10.68
C MET A 903 -10.62 18.24 -10.87
N LEU A 904 -11.85 18.54 -11.30
CA LEU A 904 -12.88 17.54 -11.58
C LEU A 904 -12.49 16.63 -12.76
N SER A 905 -11.96 17.18 -13.85
CA SER A 905 -11.48 16.36 -14.96
C SER A 905 -10.28 15.49 -14.56
N SER A 906 -9.41 15.94 -13.65
CA SER A 906 -8.31 15.11 -13.12
C SER A 906 -8.78 13.85 -12.40
N ILE A 907 -9.94 13.90 -11.73
CA ILE A 907 -10.60 12.77 -11.07
C ILE A 907 -11.22 11.84 -12.12
N ILE A 908 -11.92 12.39 -13.12
CA ILE A 908 -12.55 11.61 -14.20
C ILE A 908 -11.50 10.86 -15.02
N PHE A 909 -10.39 11.51 -15.40
CA PHE A 909 -9.31 10.83 -16.12
C PHE A 909 -8.64 9.74 -15.28
N ALA A 910 -8.48 9.93 -13.96
CA ALA A 910 -7.96 8.88 -13.08
C ALA A 910 -8.93 7.69 -12.98
N LEU A 911 -10.24 7.92 -12.90
CA LEU A 911 -11.27 6.87 -12.94
C LEU A 911 -11.21 6.08 -14.25
N LEU A 912 -11.22 6.76 -15.40
CA LEU A 912 -11.17 6.11 -16.72
C LEU A 912 -9.88 5.31 -16.90
N PHE A 913 -8.73 5.80 -16.41
CA PHE A 913 -7.48 5.05 -16.45
C PHE A 913 -7.54 3.76 -15.60
N VAL A 914 -8.08 3.85 -14.38
CA VAL A 914 -8.23 2.70 -13.48
C VAL A 914 -9.17 1.64 -14.08
N LEU A 915 -10.30 2.07 -14.64
CA LEU A 915 -11.23 1.17 -15.34
C LEU A 915 -10.56 0.51 -16.56
N GLY A 916 -9.78 1.27 -17.33
CA GLY A 916 -9.00 0.73 -18.45
C GLY A 916 -8.00 -0.34 -18.01
N VAL A 917 -7.23 -0.11 -16.95
CA VAL A 917 -6.31 -1.12 -16.37
C VAL A 917 -7.08 -2.36 -15.91
N ALA A 918 -8.21 -2.19 -15.22
CA ALA A 918 -9.05 -3.28 -14.73
C ALA A 918 -9.65 -4.14 -15.86
N VAL A 919 -10.09 -3.51 -16.96
CA VAL A 919 -10.61 -4.24 -18.14
C VAL A 919 -9.47 -4.94 -18.89
N VAL A 920 -8.29 -4.33 -19.01
CA VAL A 920 -7.13 -4.92 -19.71
C VAL A 920 -6.61 -6.17 -18.99
N ILE A 921 -6.39 -6.12 -17.68
CA ILE A 921 -5.88 -7.26 -16.89
C ILE A 921 -6.85 -8.45 -16.96
N ASP A 922 -8.15 -8.16 -16.90
CA ASP A 922 -9.21 -9.16 -16.95
C ASP A 922 -9.42 -9.76 -18.35
N SER A 923 -9.28 -8.94 -19.40
CA SER A 923 -9.24 -9.42 -20.79
C SER A 923 -8.07 -10.37 -21.02
N LEU A 924 -6.92 -10.09 -20.39
CA LEU A 924 -5.70 -10.91 -20.48
C LEU A 924 -5.72 -12.18 -19.60
N LYS A 925 -6.75 -12.37 -18.74
CA LYS A 925 -6.87 -13.49 -17.79
C LYS A 925 -5.77 -13.53 -16.71
N PHE A 926 -5.32 -12.36 -16.26
CA PHE A 926 -4.43 -12.18 -15.10
C PHE A 926 -5.11 -11.46 -13.93
N SER A 927 -6.45 -11.57 -13.85
CA SER A 927 -7.24 -11.00 -12.76
C SER A 927 -6.80 -11.52 -11.39
N MET A 928 -6.96 -10.68 -10.38
CA MET A 928 -6.58 -10.96 -8.99
C MET A 928 -5.07 -11.20 -8.80
N SER A 929 -4.20 -10.74 -9.70
CA SER A 929 -2.74 -10.88 -9.57
C SER A 929 -2.15 -10.33 -8.26
N TRP A 930 -2.89 -9.45 -7.59
CA TRP A 930 -2.60 -8.91 -6.26
C TRP A 930 -3.17 -9.72 -5.08
N TYR A 931 -3.86 -10.84 -5.30
CA TYR A 931 -4.56 -11.62 -4.26
C TYR A 931 -3.61 -12.08 -3.16
N ASN A 932 -2.65 -12.96 -3.47
CA ASN A 932 -1.57 -13.33 -2.55
C ASN A 932 -0.63 -12.14 -2.22
N ASN A 933 -0.39 -11.24 -3.18
CA ASN A 933 0.59 -10.15 -3.09
C ASN A 933 -0.05 -8.75 -3.10
N THR A 934 -0.75 -8.40 -2.01
CA THR A 934 -1.56 -7.16 -1.92
C THR A 934 -0.78 -5.86 -2.15
N TRP A 935 0.53 -5.86 -1.94
CA TRP A 935 1.40 -4.72 -2.23
C TRP A 935 1.46 -4.36 -3.72
N ILE A 936 1.08 -5.27 -4.63
CA ILE A 936 0.96 -5.00 -6.07
C ILE A 936 -0.07 -3.89 -6.34
N ILE A 937 -1.15 -3.83 -5.56
CA ILE A 937 -2.23 -2.81 -5.67
C ILE A 937 -1.66 -1.39 -5.66
N LEU A 938 -0.66 -1.12 -4.83
CA LEU A 938 -0.08 0.22 -4.67
C LEU A 938 0.55 0.71 -5.99
N GLY A 939 1.32 -0.13 -6.67
CA GLY A 939 1.94 0.24 -7.93
C GLY A 939 1.02 0.10 -9.14
N LEU A 940 0.07 -0.83 -9.10
CA LEU A 940 -0.88 -1.09 -10.18
C LEU A 940 -2.00 -0.05 -10.26
N TYR A 941 -2.49 0.42 -9.11
CA TYR A 941 -3.61 1.37 -9.01
C TYR A 941 -3.20 2.71 -8.40
N SER A 942 -2.64 2.77 -7.18
CA SER A 942 -2.37 4.06 -6.53
C SER A 942 -1.38 4.94 -7.29
N VAL A 943 -0.29 4.37 -7.81
CA VAL A 943 0.73 5.12 -8.58
C VAL A 943 0.15 5.79 -9.84
N PRO A 944 -0.56 5.10 -10.75
CA PRO A 944 -1.13 5.78 -11.92
C PRO A 944 -2.23 6.78 -11.58
N ILE A 945 -3.03 6.55 -10.54
CA ILE A 945 -4.02 7.56 -10.07
C ILE A 945 -3.30 8.87 -9.73
N VAL A 946 -2.19 8.81 -8.99
CA VAL A 946 -1.37 9.99 -8.70
C VAL A 946 -0.79 10.59 -9.98
N VAL A 947 -0.28 9.79 -10.92
CA VAL A 947 0.29 10.28 -12.19
C VAL A 947 -0.75 11.05 -13.03
N VAL A 948 -1.94 10.48 -13.21
CA VAL A 948 -2.98 11.04 -14.09
C VAL A 948 -3.57 12.31 -13.47
N SER A 949 -3.99 12.26 -12.20
CA SER A 949 -4.55 13.43 -11.49
C SER A 949 -3.54 14.60 -11.45
N SER A 950 -2.30 14.30 -11.09
CA SER A 950 -1.19 15.26 -11.08
C SER A 950 -0.81 15.77 -12.47
N GLY A 951 -0.93 14.93 -13.49
CA GLY A 951 -0.60 15.23 -14.89
C GLY A 951 -1.56 16.25 -15.49
N VAL A 952 -2.87 16.09 -15.29
CA VAL A 952 -3.90 17.04 -15.74
C VAL A 952 -3.66 18.43 -15.16
N VAL A 953 -3.38 18.52 -13.86
CA VAL A 953 -3.06 19.80 -13.20
C VAL A 953 -1.71 20.38 -13.66
N ALA A 954 -0.69 19.54 -13.88
CA ALA A 954 0.60 19.99 -14.39
C ALA A 954 0.53 20.50 -15.85
N LEU A 955 -0.31 19.90 -16.70
CA LEU A 955 -0.58 20.37 -18.06
C LEU A 955 -1.28 21.74 -18.01
N TYR A 956 -2.35 21.88 -17.22
CA TYR A 956 -3.03 23.16 -17.03
C TYR A 956 -2.06 24.28 -16.58
N ASN A 957 -1.24 24.00 -15.57
CA ASN A 957 -0.26 24.95 -15.03
C ASN A 957 0.84 25.31 -16.06
N LYS A 958 1.14 24.44 -17.03
CA LYS A 958 2.09 24.70 -18.13
C LYS A 958 1.51 25.61 -19.21
N TYR A 959 0.21 25.50 -19.50
CA TYR A 959 -0.43 26.25 -20.59
C TYR A 959 -1.08 27.57 -20.13
N ASN A 960 -1.45 27.71 -18.85
CA ASN A 960 -2.10 28.91 -18.33
C ASN A 960 -1.13 29.96 -17.74
N THR A 961 -0.03 30.26 -18.42
CA THR A 961 1.02 31.20 -17.96
C THR A 961 0.66 32.68 -18.14
N LYS A 962 -0.59 33.02 -18.47
CA LYS A 962 -1.04 34.40 -18.72
C LYS A 962 -1.53 35.14 -17.47
N VAL A 963 -1.66 34.44 -16.35
CA VAL A 963 -2.12 35.04 -15.09
C VAL A 963 -0.95 35.76 -14.40
N SER A 964 -1.12 37.04 -14.04
CA SER A 964 -0.09 37.88 -13.41
C SER A 964 0.22 37.53 -11.94
N LEU A 965 -0.37 36.45 -11.42
CA LEU A 965 -0.19 35.99 -10.04
C LEU A 965 1.08 35.15 -9.90
N GLY A 966 1.84 35.39 -8.81
CA GLY A 966 3.04 34.63 -8.52
C GLY A 966 2.75 33.13 -8.29
N ILE A 967 3.66 32.26 -8.72
CA ILE A 967 3.55 30.78 -8.65
C ILE A 967 3.17 30.27 -7.23
N SER A 968 3.63 30.95 -6.18
CA SER A 968 3.24 30.65 -4.78
C SER A 968 1.75 30.82 -4.50
N ILE A 969 1.15 31.88 -5.04
CA ILE A 969 -0.25 32.24 -4.83
C ILE A 969 -1.13 31.32 -5.69
N HIS A 970 -0.71 31.03 -6.92
CA HIS A 970 -1.34 30.03 -7.78
C HIS A 970 -1.49 28.67 -7.09
N ALA A 971 -0.42 28.17 -6.46
CA ALA A 971 -0.43 26.91 -5.71
C ALA A 971 -1.36 26.96 -4.47
N GLN A 972 -1.36 28.07 -3.72
CA GLN A 972 -2.27 28.23 -2.57
C GLN A 972 -3.74 28.26 -3.02
N LEU A 973 -4.06 28.98 -4.10
CA LEU A 973 -5.42 29.01 -4.67
C LEU A 973 -5.89 27.61 -5.12
N GLN A 974 -5.02 26.81 -5.74
CA GLN A 974 -5.35 25.43 -6.11
C GLN A 974 -5.64 24.55 -4.87
N ALA A 975 -4.89 24.73 -3.78
CA ALA A 975 -5.16 24.04 -2.51
C ALA A 975 -6.49 24.46 -1.86
N HIS A 976 -6.84 25.76 -1.88
CA HIS A 976 -8.13 26.24 -1.39
C HIS A 976 -9.31 25.67 -2.20
N ILE A 977 -9.22 25.66 -3.53
CA ILE A 977 -10.28 25.14 -4.40
C ILE A 977 -10.52 23.66 -4.12
N LEU A 978 -9.45 22.88 -3.95
CA LEU A 978 -9.54 21.45 -3.68
C LEU A 978 -10.14 21.16 -2.29
N ARG A 979 -9.79 21.97 -1.27
CA ARG A 979 -10.45 21.96 0.05
C ARG A 979 -11.95 22.27 -0.05
N LEU A 980 -12.34 23.23 -0.91
CA LEU A 980 -13.74 23.60 -1.10
C LEU A 980 -14.54 22.50 -1.82
N ILE A 981 -13.95 21.76 -2.77
CA ILE A 981 -14.58 20.57 -3.36
C ILE A 981 -14.90 19.53 -2.28
N TRP A 982 -13.93 19.22 -1.40
CA TRP A 982 -14.18 18.33 -0.25
C TRP A 982 -15.21 18.90 0.73
N THR A 983 -15.24 20.22 0.93
CA THR A 983 -16.25 20.89 1.76
C THR A 983 -17.66 20.71 1.18
N ILE A 984 -17.84 20.83 -0.13
CA ILE A 984 -19.12 20.57 -0.81
C ILE A 984 -19.54 19.10 -0.63
N ILE A 985 -18.61 18.15 -0.76
CA ILE A 985 -18.92 16.72 -0.56
C ILE A 985 -19.32 16.43 0.90
N VAL A 986 -18.68 17.06 1.89
CA VAL A 986 -19.11 17.00 3.30
C VAL A 986 -20.51 17.56 3.50
N ILE A 987 -20.83 18.71 2.89
CA ILE A 987 -22.19 19.30 2.95
C ILE A 987 -23.22 18.34 2.34
N ILE A 988 -22.98 17.86 1.11
CA ILE A 988 -23.86 16.93 0.42
C ILE A 988 -24.08 15.66 1.26
N GLY A 989 -23.01 15.01 1.72
CA GLY A 989 -23.12 13.81 2.54
C GLY A 989 -23.84 14.06 3.87
N THR A 990 -23.70 15.25 4.46
CA THR A 990 -24.46 15.64 5.66
C THR A 990 -25.95 15.79 5.35
N CYS A 991 -26.32 16.40 4.22
CA CYS A 991 -27.71 16.50 3.78
C CYS A 991 -28.35 15.14 3.48
N TYR A 992 -27.58 14.15 3.02
CA TYR A 992 -28.02 12.77 2.83
C TYR A 992 -27.89 11.89 4.08
N GLY A 993 -27.40 12.42 5.22
CA GLY A 993 -27.28 11.67 6.47
C GLY A 993 -26.17 10.60 6.50
N ILE A 994 -25.18 10.66 5.60
CA ILE A 994 -24.09 9.69 5.48
C ILE A 994 -23.16 9.78 6.70
N LYS A 995 -23.05 8.68 7.46
CA LYS A 995 -22.28 8.59 8.70
C LYS A 995 -20.78 8.69 8.44
N SER A 996 -20.28 8.08 7.36
CA SER A 996 -18.86 8.10 6.95
C SER A 996 -18.32 9.46 6.46
N THR A 997 -19.14 10.52 6.44
CA THR A 997 -18.69 11.90 6.10
C THR A 997 -17.50 12.38 6.95
N TYR A 998 -17.34 11.85 8.17
CA TYR A 998 -16.23 12.17 9.06
C TYR A 998 -14.84 11.89 8.43
N ILE A 999 -14.73 10.91 7.51
CA ILE A 999 -13.47 10.58 6.82
C ILE A 999 -12.98 11.78 5.98
N ILE A 1000 -13.90 12.42 5.25
CA ILE A 1000 -13.60 13.59 4.41
C ILE A 1000 -13.48 14.85 5.29
N LEU A 1001 -14.29 14.95 6.36
CA LEU A 1001 -14.21 16.02 7.35
C LEU A 1001 -12.79 16.17 7.92
N MET A 1002 -12.10 15.06 8.22
CA MET A 1002 -10.72 15.11 8.74
C MET A 1002 -9.77 15.84 7.78
N ILE A 1003 -9.93 15.66 6.46
CA ILE A 1003 -9.14 16.38 5.46
C ILE A 1003 -9.47 17.88 5.50
N VAL A 1004 -10.76 18.22 5.46
CA VAL A 1004 -11.24 19.62 5.45
C VAL A 1004 -10.82 20.36 6.72
N LEU A 1005 -10.94 19.74 7.90
CA LEU A 1005 -10.59 20.29 9.20
C LEU A 1005 -9.10 20.66 9.27
N PHE A 1006 -8.21 19.70 9.02
CA PHE A 1006 -6.77 19.92 9.13
C PHE A 1006 -6.23 20.84 8.04
N GLN A 1007 -6.75 20.78 6.81
CA GLN A 1007 -6.41 21.75 5.75
C GLN A 1007 -6.93 23.17 6.07
N THR A 1008 -8.08 23.31 6.72
CA THR A 1008 -8.59 24.63 7.14
C THR A 1008 -7.74 25.21 8.26
N ALA A 1009 -7.39 24.40 9.26
CA ALA A 1009 -6.52 24.79 10.36
C ALA A 1009 -5.10 25.20 9.88
N SER A 1010 -4.55 24.49 8.88
CA SER A 1010 -3.30 24.87 8.21
C SER A 1010 -3.35 26.29 7.67
N PHE A 1011 -4.36 26.62 6.85
CA PHE A 1011 -4.46 27.94 6.24
C PHE A 1011 -4.81 29.03 7.25
N LEU A 1012 -5.60 28.73 8.28
CA LEU A 1012 -5.84 29.65 9.39
C LEU A 1012 -4.52 30.12 10.03
N VAL A 1013 -3.63 29.18 10.37
CA VAL A 1013 -2.31 29.49 10.95
C VAL A 1013 -1.47 30.32 9.97
N ILE A 1014 -1.48 29.97 8.68
CA ILE A 1014 -0.75 30.73 7.64
C ILE A 1014 -1.23 32.20 7.59
N HIS A 1015 -2.55 32.46 7.62
CA HIS A 1015 -3.09 33.82 7.56
C HIS A 1015 -2.91 34.61 8.87
N ILE A 1016 -3.08 33.98 10.04
CA ILE A 1016 -2.89 34.64 11.35
C ILE A 1016 -1.47 35.22 11.48
N PHE A 1017 -0.46 34.42 11.11
CA PHE A 1017 0.96 34.81 11.22
C PHE A 1017 1.51 35.48 9.94
N ARG A 1018 0.65 35.78 8.95
CA ARG A 1018 1.00 36.40 7.64
C ARG A 1018 2.08 35.66 6.84
N LEU A 1019 2.10 34.33 6.92
CA LEU A 1019 3.15 33.47 6.35
C LEU A 1019 2.95 33.11 4.86
N GLN A 1020 1.82 33.50 4.26
CA GLN A 1020 1.43 33.16 2.87
C GLN A 1020 2.43 33.61 1.79
N TYR A 1021 3.24 34.63 2.08
CA TYR A 1021 4.20 35.19 1.13
C TYR A 1021 5.52 34.39 1.02
N SER A 1022 5.82 33.51 1.98
CA SER A 1022 7.01 32.65 1.96
C SER A 1022 6.68 31.27 1.38
N VAL A 1023 7.12 31.01 0.14
CA VAL A 1023 6.91 29.74 -0.61
C VAL A 1023 7.24 28.52 0.24
N HIS A 1024 8.34 28.56 0.98
CA HIS A 1024 8.74 27.47 1.84
C HIS A 1024 7.82 27.38 3.06
N THR A 1025 7.71 28.46 3.84
CA THR A 1025 7.04 28.46 5.16
C THR A 1025 5.57 28.02 5.08
N TRP A 1026 4.78 28.52 4.12
CA TRP A 1026 3.39 28.08 3.97
C TRP A 1026 3.30 26.59 3.59
N ALA A 1027 4.20 26.14 2.70
CA ALA A 1027 4.19 24.77 2.20
C ALA A 1027 4.47 23.74 3.31
N ILE A 1028 5.42 24.00 4.22
CA ILE A 1028 5.69 23.03 5.29
C ILE A 1028 4.58 23.03 6.34
N ILE A 1029 4.00 24.19 6.68
CA ILE A 1029 2.86 24.24 7.62
C ILE A 1029 1.72 23.38 7.08
N HIS A 1030 1.42 23.48 5.78
CA HIS A 1030 0.41 22.63 5.14
C HIS A 1030 0.79 21.14 5.14
N VAL A 1031 2.05 20.79 4.84
CA VAL A 1031 2.54 19.40 4.91
C VAL A 1031 2.54 18.83 6.34
N ILE A 1032 2.75 19.65 7.37
CA ILE A 1032 2.69 19.21 8.77
C ILE A 1032 1.26 18.87 9.17
N PHE A 1033 0.32 19.78 8.91
CA PHE A 1033 -1.09 19.58 9.27
C PHE A 1033 -1.75 18.42 8.51
N THR A 1034 -1.37 18.19 7.25
CA THR A 1034 -1.94 17.12 6.41
C THR A 1034 -1.45 15.71 6.72
N LEU A 1035 -0.41 15.52 7.56
CA LEU A 1035 0.04 14.17 7.90
C LEU A 1035 -0.95 13.40 8.79
N ILE A 1036 -1.58 14.06 9.76
CA ILE A 1036 -2.50 13.41 10.69
C ILE A 1036 -3.70 12.80 9.94
N PRO A 1037 -4.45 13.54 9.09
CA PRO A 1037 -5.54 12.94 8.31
C PRO A 1037 -5.04 11.88 7.30
N ASN A 1038 -3.82 12.01 6.77
CA ASN A 1038 -3.30 11.01 5.84
C ASN A 1038 -2.88 9.69 6.51
N ILE A 1039 -2.33 9.73 7.72
CA ILE A 1039 -2.10 8.52 8.54
C ILE A 1039 -3.45 7.86 8.90
N PHE A 1040 -4.48 8.66 9.19
CA PHE A 1040 -5.82 8.17 9.47
C PHE A 1040 -6.43 7.46 8.24
N LEU A 1041 -6.38 8.10 7.07
CA LEU A 1041 -6.82 7.51 5.79
C LEU A 1041 -6.05 6.23 5.42
N MET A 1042 -4.75 6.16 5.73
CA MET A 1042 -3.95 4.95 5.53
C MET A 1042 -4.43 3.78 6.39
N LYS A 1043 -4.88 4.03 7.64
CA LYS A 1043 -5.48 2.97 8.47
C LYS A 1043 -6.79 2.48 7.87
N CYS A 1044 -7.73 3.38 7.58
CA CYS A 1044 -9.01 2.98 6.98
C CYS A 1044 -8.84 2.26 5.64
N GLY A 1045 -7.85 2.68 4.84
CA GLY A 1045 -7.49 1.99 3.61
C GLY A 1045 -6.89 0.59 3.83
N LEU A 1046 -6.13 0.38 4.91
CA LEU A 1046 -5.60 -0.94 5.27
C LEU A 1046 -6.71 -1.90 5.72
N GLU A 1047 -7.65 -1.44 6.55
CA GLU A 1047 -8.83 -2.20 6.98
C GLU A 1047 -9.66 -2.62 5.74
N LEU A 1048 -10.03 -1.65 4.89
CA LEU A 1048 -10.79 -1.90 3.66
C LEU A 1048 -10.10 -2.89 2.70
N ILE A 1049 -8.79 -2.75 2.48
CA ILE A 1049 -8.05 -3.67 1.60
C ILE A 1049 -7.96 -5.07 2.22
N SER A 1050 -7.84 -5.18 3.55
CA SER A 1050 -7.77 -6.48 4.25
C SER A 1050 -9.07 -7.26 4.15
N LEU A 1051 -10.22 -6.57 4.13
CA LEU A 1051 -11.55 -7.15 3.94
C LEU A 1051 -11.85 -7.47 2.46
N VAL A 1052 -11.67 -6.50 1.56
CA VAL A 1052 -12.15 -6.60 0.17
C VAL A 1052 -11.25 -7.49 -0.70
N VAL A 1053 -9.95 -7.58 -0.43
CA VAL A 1053 -9.06 -8.46 -1.21
C VAL A 1053 -9.46 -9.94 -1.05
N PRO A 1054 -9.59 -10.53 0.15
CA PRO A 1054 -10.02 -11.93 0.26
C PRO A 1054 -11.43 -12.19 -0.27
N LEU A 1055 -12.37 -11.25 -0.04
CA LEU A 1055 -13.73 -11.27 -0.60
C LEU A 1055 -13.73 -11.46 -2.12
N SER A 1056 -12.80 -10.82 -2.84
CA SER A 1056 -12.71 -10.95 -4.30
C SER A 1056 -12.51 -12.38 -4.82
N GLY A 1057 -12.02 -13.31 -3.97
CA GLY A 1057 -11.91 -14.74 -4.26
C GLY A 1057 -13.10 -15.58 -3.82
N ARG A 1058 -14.25 -14.94 -3.55
CA ARG A 1058 -15.55 -15.58 -3.27
C ARG A 1058 -16.78 -14.84 -3.83
N ILE A 1059 -16.61 -13.75 -4.59
CA ILE A 1059 -17.72 -13.03 -5.26
C ILE A 1059 -18.24 -13.69 -6.55
N GLY A 1060 -17.71 -14.86 -6.91
CA GLY A 1060 -18.06 -15.59 -8.13
C GLY A 1060 -17.23 -15.20 -9.35
N SER A 1061 -17.38 -15.97 -10.42
CA SER A 1061 -16.57 -15.84 -11.64
C SER A 1061 -17.06 -14.74 -12.61
N GLU A 1062 -18.30 -14.26 -12.49
CA GLU A 1062 -18.88 -13.27 -13.42
C GLU A 1062 -18.46 -11.82 -13.14
N GLN A 1063 -18.30 -11.45 -11.86
CA GLN A 1063 -17.88 -10.09 -11.47
C GLN A 1063 -16.40 -9.88 -11.79
N ASN A 1064 -16.02 -8.67 -12.21
CA ASN A 1064 -14.61 -8.31 -12.38
C ASN A 1064 -14.06 -7.68 -11.08
N PRO A 1065 -13.24 -8.39 -10.28
CA PRO A 1065 -12.71 -7.89 -9.01
C PRO A 1065 -11.76 -6.70 -9.18
N GLU A 1066 -11.16 -6.53 -10.35
CA GLU A 1066 -10.27 -5.40 -10.66
C GLU A 1066 -10.99 -4.05 -10.65
N ILE A 1067 -12.27 -4.03 -11.03
CA ILE A 1067 -13.09 -2.81 -10.99
C ILE A 1067 -13.36 -2.40 -9.53
N ILE A 1068 -13.63 -3.38 -8.66
CA ILE A 1068 -13.95 -3.17 -7.24
C ILE A 1068 -12.71 -2.63 -6.50
N ILE A 1069 -11.56 -3.31 -6.62
CA ILE A 1069 -10.30 -2.86 -6.01
C ILE A 1069 -9.84 -1.54 -6.62
N GLY A 1070 -9.90 -1.39 -7.94
CA GLY A 1070 -9.54 -0.15 -8.63
C GLY A 1070 -10.35 1.05 -8.12
N GLY A 1071 -11.68 0.93 -8.03
CA GLY A 1071 -12.57 1.99 -7.55
C GLY A 1071 -12.34 2.36 -6.08
N LEU A 1072 -12.10 1.37 -5.21
CA LEU A 1072 -11.79 1.60 -3.80
C LEU A 1072 -10.45 2.31 -3.60
N VAL A 1073 -9.43 1.87 -4.34
CA VAL A 1073 -8.08 2.47 -4.32
C VAL A 1073 -8.08 3.86 -4.94
N LEU A 1074 -8.92 4.12 -5.95
CA LEU A 1074 -9.16 5.44 -6.53
C LEU A 1074 -9.65 6.43 -5.47
N ALA A 1075 -10.69 6.09 -4.71
CA ALA A 1075 -11.24 6.96 -3.67
C ALA A 1075 -10.17 7.30 -2.61
N LEU A 1076 -9.50 6.29 -2.05
CA LEU A 1076 -8.46 6.47 -1.02
C LEU A 1076 -7.26 7.27 -1.54
N THR A 1077 -6.78 6.95 -2.74
CA THR A 1077 -5.60 7.60 -3.32
C THR A 1077 -5.88 9.06 -3.69
N ILE A 1078 -7.08 9.38 -4.20
CA ILE A 1078 -7.47 10.77 -4.48
C ILE A 1078 -7.57 11.57 -3.18
N LEU A 1079 -8.19 11.04 -2.12
CA LEU A 1079 -8.28 11.71 -0.82
C LEU A 1079 -6.88 12.07 -0.29
N ILE A 1080 -5.95 11.10 -0.24
CA ILE A 1080 -4.58 11.32 0.25
C ILE A 1080 -3.78 12.28 -0.66
N SER A 1081 -3.80 12.04 -1.98
CA SER A 1081 -3.00 12.82 -2.94
C SER A 1081 -3.50 14.25 -3.15
N SER A 1082 -4.80 14.51 -2.91
CA SER A 1082 -5.39 15.85 -3.01
C SER A 1082 -4.65 16.88 -2.14
N SER A 1083 -4.20 16.48 -0.95
CA SER A 1083 -3.40 17.32 -0.05
C SER A 1083 -2.04 17.74 -0.63
N TYR A 1084 -1.60 17.15 -1.74
CA TYR A 1084 -0.24 17.29 -2.28
C TYR A 1084 -0.14 17.74 -3.75
N ILE A 1085 -1.19 17.53 -4.56
CA ILE A 1085 -1.24 17.97 -5.97
C ILE A 1085 -0.85 19.45 -6.18
N PRO A 1086 -1.28 20.43 -5.35
CA PRO A 1086 -0.91 21.84 -5.55
C PRO A 1086 0.59 22.14 -5.49
N PHE A 1087 1.40 21.32 -4.80
CA PHE A 1087 2.86 21.52 -4.72
C PHE A 1087 3.59 21.23 -6.04
N LEU A 1088 2.96 20.53 -6.98
CA LEU A 1088 3.53 20.27 -8.31
C LEU A 1088 3.81 21.55 -9.09
N ALA A 1089 3.03 22.61 -8.85
CA ALA A 1089 3.26 23.93 -9.42
C ALA A 1089 4.62 24.54 -9.00
N LEU A 1090 5.11 24.17 -7.82
CA LEU A 1090 6.38 24.67 -7.25
C LEU A 1090 7.60 23.88 -7.74
N LEU A 1091 7.41 22.65 -8.24
CA LEU A 1091 8.50 21.75 -8.66
C LEU A 1091 9.13 22.14 -10.00
N ARG A 1092 10.46 22.13 -10.04
CA ARG A 1092 11.28 22.34 -11.25
C ARG A 1092 11.23 21.09 -12.13
N LYS A 1093 10.53 21.20 -13.26
CA LYS A 1093 10.26 20.10 -14.21
C LYS A 1093 9.39 19.01 -13.56
N PRO A 1094 8.10 19.29 -13.24
CA PRO A 1094 7.23 18.31 -12.58
C PRO A 1094 7.06 17.03 -13.39
N HIS A 1095 7.16 17.11 -14.72
CA HIS A 1095 7.17 15.95 -15.63
C HIS A 1095 8.24 14.90 -15.28
N LEU A 1096 9.38 15.27 -14.68
CA LEU A 1096 10.38 14.28 -14.27
C LEU A 1096 9.88 13.40 -13.12
N VAL A 1097 9.08 13.95 -12.20
CA VAL A 1097 8.46 13.18 -11.10
C VAL A 1097 7.32 12.31 -11.64
N LEU A 1098 6.49 12.85 -12.54
CA LEU A 1098 5.40 12.10 -13.17
C LEU A 1098 5.90 10.94 -14.03
N VAL A 1099 6.93 11.16 -14.86
CA VAL A 1099 7.62 10.09 -15.60
C VAL A 1099 8.30 9.11 -14.65
N SER A 1100 8.84 9.57 -13.52
CA SER A 1100 9.40 8.68 -12.51
C SER A 1100 8.37 7.70 -11.95
N LEU A 1101 7.16 8.18 -11.63
CA LEU A 1101 6.03 7.40 -11.13
C LEU A 1101 5.39 6.50 -12.20
N LEU A 1102 5.17 7.00 -13.42
CA LEU A 1102 4.59 6.21 -14.52
C LEU A 1102 5.39 4.93 -14.80
N LEU A 1103 6.71 5.01 -14.68
CA LEU A 1103 7.61 3.88 -14.85
C LEU A 1103 7.76 3.01 -13.58
N VAL A 1104 7.21 3.42 -12.43
CA VAL A 1104 6.93 2.49 -11.31
C VAL A 1104 5.66 1.70 -11.62
N PHE A 1105 4.59 2.37 -12.09
CA PHE A 1105 3.38 1.69 -12.57
C PHE A 1105 3.70 0.63 -13.62
N LEU A 1106 4.51 0.95 -14.65
CA LEU A 1106 4.90 -0.03 -15.67
C LEU A 1106 5.67 -1.23 -15.11
N VAL A 1107 6.50 -1.06 -14.06
CA VAL A 1107 7.17 -2.20 -13.40
C VAL A 1107 6.15 -3.10 -12.70
N PHE A 1108 5.18 -2.52 -11.99
CA PHE A 1108 4.13 -3.28 -11.31
C PHE A 1108 3.16 -3.94 -12.29
N PHE A 1109 2.81 -3.27 -13.38
CA PHE A 1109 2.03 -3.85 -14.48
C PHE A 1109 2.76 -5.03 -15.13
N ILE A 1110 4.10 -5.02 -15.21
CA ILE A 1110 4.87 -6.19 -15.64
C ILE A 1110 4.85 -7.31 -14.59
N ILE A 1111 4.93 -6.99 -13.29
CA ILE A 1111 4.90 -7.98 -12.19
C ILE A 1111 3.63 -8.85 -12.24
N VAL A 1112 2.48 -8.30 -12.64
CA VAL A 1112 1.21 -9.02 -12.88
C VAL A 1112 1.39 -10.27 -13.73
N PHE A 1113 2.28 -10.24 -14.74
CA PHE A 1113 2.51 -11.34 -15.68
C PHE A 1113 3.66 -12.27 -15.28
N THR A 1114 4.19 -12.13 -14.07
CA THR A 1114 5.28 -12.97 -13.52
C THR A 1114 4.74 -13.94 -12.46
N PRO A 1115 5.52 -14.94 -12.00
CA PRO A 1115 5.13 -15.79 -10.87
C PRO A 1115 4.83 -15.02 -9.57
N LEU A 1116 5.30 -13.77 -9.41
CA LEU A 1116 4.93 -12.91 -8.27
C LEU A 1116 3.50 -12.36 -8.39
N GLY A 1117 2.98 -12.23 -9.61
CA GLY A 1117 1.58 -11.91 -9.90
C GLY A 1117 0.68 -13.15 -9.99
N PHE A 1118 1.18 -14.35 -9.65
CA PHE A 1118 0.32 -15.52 -9.55
C PHE A 1118 -0.58 -15.38 -8.30
N PRO A 1119 -1.92 -15.47 -8.44
CA PRO A 1119 -2.86 -15.12 -7.38
C PRO A 1119 -2.85 -16.06 -6.16
N TYR A 1120 -2.43 -17.33 -6.31
CA TYR A 1120 -2.65 -18.36 -5.29
C TYR A 1120 -1.35 -18.85 -4.60
N SER A 1121 -1.50 -19.37 -3.38
CA SER A 1121 -0.42 -19.89 -2.53
C SER A 1121 -0.92 -21.02 -1.64
N ASP A 1122 -0.16 -22.12 -1.56
CA ASP A 1122 -0.35 -23.23 -0.62
C ASP A 1122 0.60 -23.15 0.59
N SER A 1123 1.41 -22.09 0.68
CA SER A 1123 2.38 -21.89 1.75
C SER A 1123 1.71 -21.81 3.12
N LYS A 1124 2.13 -22.67 4.06
CA LYS A 1124 1.69 -22.62 5.45
C LYS A 1124 1.91 -21.26 6.14
N ALA A 1125 2.88 -20.46 5.67
CA ALA A 1125 3.15 -19.14 6.25
C ALA A 1125 2.22 -18.03 5.73
N SER A 1126 1.60 -18.23 4.55
CA SER A 1126 0.66 -17.29 3.92
C SER A 1126 -0.17 -18.01 2.86
N PRO A 1127 -1.22 -18.75 3.26
CA PRO A 1127 -2.07 -19.46 2.31
C PRO A 1127 -3.00 -18.47 1.60
N ALA A 1128 -3.16 -18.65 0.29
CA ALA A 1128 -4.09 -17.91 -0.56
C ALA A 1128 -4.74 -18.91 -1.54
N PRO A 1129 -5.71 -19.73 -1.09
CA PRO A 1129 -6.25 -20.81 -1.90
C PRO A 1129 -7.20 -20.30 -2.98
N GLN A 1130 -7.23 -21.02 -4.10
CA GLN A 1130 -8.37 -20.98 -5.04
C GLN A 1130 -9.52 -21.83 -4.48
N ARG A 1131 -10.77 -21.38 -4.63
CA ARG A 1131 -11.95 -22.06 -4.08
C ARG A 1131 -12.87 -22.62 -5.17
N PHE A 1132 -13.36 -23.83 -4.94
CA PHE A 1132 -14.32 -24.54 -5.80
C PHE A 1132 -15.37 -25.23 -4.94
N TRP A 1133 -16.62 -25.27 -5.40
CA TRP A 1133 -17.63 -26.19 -4.88
C TRP A 1133 -17.79 -27.34 -5.88
N ILE A 1134 -17.73 -28.57 -5.39
CA ILE A 1134 -17.77 -29.79 -6.21
C ILE A 1134 -18.87 -30.68 -5.65
N TYR A 1135 -19.88 -30.99 -6.47
CA TYR A 1135 -20.94 -31.91 -6.13
C TYR A 1135 -20.83 -33.18 -6.98
N HIS A 1136 -20.84 -34.35 -6.33
CA HIS A 1136 -21.10 -35.61 -7.02
C HIS A 1136 -22.62 -35.72 -7.21
N TYR A 1137 -23.08 -35.64 -8.46
CA TYR A 1137 -24.45 -35.30 -8.80
C TYR A 1137 -25.08 -36.34 -9.75
N GLN A 1138 -26.36 -36.62 -9.53
CA GLN A 1138 -27.20 -37.45 -10.39
C GLN A 1138 -28.52 -36.74 -10.61
N LYS A 1139 -28.92 -36.59 -11.87
CA LYS A 1139 -30.24 -36.07 -12.25
C LYS A 1139 -31.01 -37.08 -13.08
N GLU A 1140 -32.28 -37.26 -12.72
CA GLU A 1140 -33.29 -38.01 -13.45
C GLU A 1140 -34.36 -37.01 -13.90
N LEU A 1141 -34.53 -36.86 -15.21
CA LEU A 1141 -35.41 -35.87 -15.83
C LEU A 1141 -36.48 -36.59 -16.66
N ASP A 1142 -37.73 -36.53 -16.20
CA ASP A 1142 -38.88 -37.10 -16.90
C ASP A 1142 -39.44 -36.14 -17.96
N TYR A 1143 -39.40 -36.55 -19.23
CA TYR A 1143 -40.02 -35.85 -20.34
C TYR A 1143 -41.23 -36.64 -20.87
N LYS A 1144 -42.14 -35.98 -21.61
CA LYS A 1144 -43.29 -36.65 -22.27
C LYS A 1144 -42.89 -37.84 -23.15
N ASN A 1145 -41.66 -37.87 -23.67
CA ASN A 1145 -41.14 -38.91 -24.55
C ASN A 1145 -40.18 -39.90 -23.83
N GLY A 1146 -40.13 -39.89 -22.50
CA GLY A 1146 -39.32 -40.80 -21.68
C GLY A 1146 -38.37 -40.09 -20.70
N THR A 1147 -37.79 -40.88 -19.79
CA THR A 1147 -36.86 -40.43 -18.74
C THR A 1147 -35.43 -40.34 -19.27
N ARG A 1148 -34.71 -39.26 -18.93
CA ARG A 1148 -33.26 -39.11 -19.15
C ARG A 1148 -32.54 -39.12 -17.80
N ASN A 1149 -31.57 -40.01 -17.62
CA ASN A 1149 -30.74 -40.07 -16.41
C ASN A 1149 -29.28 -39.71 -16.78
N LYS A 1150 -28.66 -38.79 -16.03
CA LYS A 1150 -27.24 -38.39 -16.17
C LYS A 1150 -26.59 -38.32 -14.79
N SER A 1151 -25.37 -38.86 -14.68
CA SER A 1151 -24.52 -38.78 -13.48
C SER A 1151 -23.14 -38.21 -13.80
N GLY A 1152 -22.51 -37.59 -12.80
CA GLY A 1152 -21.23 -36.93 -12.96
C GLY A 1152 -20.91 -35.94 -11.84
N PHE A 1153 -19.95 -35.06 -12.11
CA PHE A 1153 -19.51 -34.02 -11.19
C PHE A 1153 -19.93 -32.65 -11.70
N LEU A 1154 -20.47 -31.85 -10.77
CA LEU A 1154 -20.87 -30.46 -11.01
C LEU A 1154 -19.88 -29.56 -10.27
N ILE A 1155 -19.13 -28.75 -11.02
CA ILE A 1155 -18.06 -27.90 -10.49
C ILE A 1155 -18.41 -26.43 -10.66
N PHE A 1156 -18.35 -25.69 -9.56
CA PHE A 1156 -18.51 -24.24 -9.49
C PHE A 1156 -17.21 -23.58 -9.06
N SER A 1157 -16.84 -22.49 -9.73
CA SER A 1157 -15.76 -21.62 -9.27
C SER A 1157 -16.33 -20.44 -8.49
N LEU A 1158 -15.67 -20.10 -7.38
CA LEU A 1158 -16.00 -18.95 -6.56
C LEU A 1158 -15.18 -17.69 -6.93
N ASP A 1159 -14.30 -17.76 -7.93
CA ASP A 1159 -13.44 -16.64 -8.34
C ASP A 1159 -13.27 -16.46 -9.86
N ARG A 1160 -12.63 -15.34 -10.23
CA ARG A 1160 -12.55 -14.87 -11.62
C ARG A 1160 -11.62 -15.71 -12.51
N ASN A 1161 -10.59 -16.36 -11.96
CA ASN A 1161 -9.66 -17.16 -12.77
C ASN A 1161 -10.22 -18.55 -13.08
N ALA A 1162 -11.12 -19.04 -12.22
CA ALA A 1162 -11.90 -20.25 -12.44
C ALA A 1162 -11.04 -21.46 -12.85
N ILE A 1163 -11.53 -22.27 -13.78
CA ILE A 1163 -10.88 -23.53 -14.16
C ILE A 1163 -9.55 -23.30 -14.93
N ASN A 1164 -9.29 -22.09 -15.44
CA ASN A 1164 -8.13 -21.80 -16.29
C ASN A 1164 -6.78 -22.04 -15.58
N SER A 1165 -6.69 -21.70 -14.30
CA SER A 1165 -5.52 -21.91 -13.45
C SER A 1165 -5.27 -23.40 -13.15
N ILE A 1166 -6.32 -24.18 -12.93
CA ILE A 1166 -6.23 -25.56 -12.44
C ILE A 1166 -6.27 -26.65 -13.53
N LYS A 1167 -6.75 -26.33 -14.75
CA LYS A 1167 -6.91 -27.30 -15.87
C LYS A 1167 -5.62 -28.01 -16.31
N ASN A 1168 -4.44 -27.47 -16.00
CA ASN A 1168 -3.16 -28.15 -16.29
C ASN A 1168 -2.72 -29.11 -15.17
N TYR A 1169 -3.35 -29.07 -13.99
CA TYR A 1169 -3.00 -29.86 -12.80
C TYR A 1169 -3.97 -31.01 -12.53
N VAL A 1170 -5.24 -30.87 -12.96
CA VAL A 1170 -6.29 -31.90 -12.83
C VAL A 1170 -6.74 -32.28 -14.24
N PRO A 1171 -6.19 -33.37 -14.84
CA PRO A 1171 -6.47 -33.77 -16.22
C PRO A 1171 -7.94 -34.02 -16.51
N GLU A 1172 -8.71 -34.50 -15.53
CA GLU A 1172 -10.13 -34.83 -15.64
C GLU A 1172 -10.98 -33.62 -16.06
N LEU A 1173 -10.52 -32.39 -15.74
CA LEU A 1173 -11.15 -31.13 -16.18
C LEU A 1173 -11.03 -30.90 -17.71
N SER A 1174 -10.33 -31.76 -18.46
CA SER A 1174 -10.40 -31.77 -19.92
C SER A 1174 -11.69 -32.36 -20.47
N ASN A 1175 -12.37 -33.21 -19.69
CA ASN A 1175 -13.61 -33.89 -20.08
C ASN A 1175 -14.87 -33.07 -19.73
N MET A 1176 -14.69 -31.79 -19.38
CA MET A 1176 -15.80 -30.87 -19.13
C MET A 1176 -16.62 -30.66 -20.40
N THR A 1177 -17.93 -30.81 -20.26
CA THR A 1177 -18.91 -30.38 -21.27
C THR A 1177 -19.72 -29.21 -20.72
N GLU A 1178 -20.26 -28.40 -21.63
CA GLU A 1178 -21.40 -27.55 -21.28
C GLU A 1178 -22.61 -28.42 -20.90
N ILE A 1179 -23.58 -27.82 -20.21
CA ILE A 1179 -24.77 -28.53 -19.76
C ILE A 1179 -25.76 -28.61 -20.92
N GLU A 1180 -25.71 -29.73 -21.63
CA GLU A 1180 -26.78 -30.16 -22.52
C GLU A 1180 -28.03 -30.56 -21.69
N ASP A 1181 -29.23 -30.37 -22.29
CA ASP A 1181 -30.57 -30.48 -21.67
C ASP A 1181 -31.07 -29.23 -20.88
N CYS A 1182 -30.87 -28.01 -21.39
CA CYS A 1182 -31.48 -26.79 -20.82
C CYS A 1182 -32.99 -26.58 -21.11
N ASP A 1183 -33.67 -27.56 -21.70
CA ASP A 1183 -35.15 -27.56 -21.84
C ASP A 1183 -35.88 -27.82 -20.51
N ALA A 1184 -35.17 -28.29 -19.48
CA ALA A 1184 -35.70 -28.52 -18.14
C ALA A 1184 -35.60 -27.26 -17.25
N PHE A 1185 -36.42 -27.19 -16.20
CA PHE A 1185 -36.37 -26.10 -15.21
C PHE A 1185 -34.96 -26.01 -14.59
N PHE A 1186 -34.33 -24.84 -14.69
CA PHE A 1186 -32.92 -24.61 -14.36
C PHE A 1186 -31.93 -25.64 -14.95
N CYS A 1187 -32.22 -26.17 -16.15
CA CYS A 1187 -31.44 -27.24 -16.81
C CYS A 1187 -31.29 -28.53 -15.96
N GLY A 1188 -32.14 -28.72 -14.95
CA GLY A 1188 -32.03 -29.79 -13.96
C GLY A 1188 -30.85 -29.62 -12.99
N ILE A 1189 -30.60 -28.39 -12.53
CA ILE A 1189 -29.47 -27.98 -11.67
C ILE A 1189 -29.99 -26.99 -10.60
N PRO A 1190 -29.39 -26.91 -9.39
CA PRO A 1190 -29.80 -25.92 -8.38
C PRO A 1190 -29.65 -24.46 -8.87
N PRO A 1191 -30.67 -23.60 -8.67
CA PRO A 1191 -30.69 -22.23 -9.22
C PRO A 1191 -29.74 -21.24 -8.53
N SER A 1192 -29.16 -21.61 -7.39
CA SER A 1192 -28.29 -20.76 -6.57
C SER A 1192 -26.90 -20.50 -7.18
N PHE A 1193 -26.61 -21.02 -8.37
CA PHE A 1193 -25.26 -21.02 -8.93
C PHE A 1193 -25.22 -20.68 -10.42
N GLN A 1194 -24.30 -19.78 -10.79
CA GLN A 1194 -24.09 -19.36 -12.16
C GLN A 1194 -23.05 -20.25 -12.84
N GLN A 1195 -23.31 -20.61 -14.11
CA GLN A 1195 -22.41 -21.32 -15.02
C GLN A 1195 -21.64 -22.52 -14.42
N PRO A 1196 -22.33 -23.57 -13.91
CA PRO A 1196 -21.68 -24.82 -13.55
C PRO A 1196 -20.94 -25.43 -14.76
N THR A 1197 -19.85 -26.12 -14.48
CA THR A 1197 -19.25 -27.07 -15.44
C THR A 1197 -19.62 -28.50 -15.09
N TRP A 1198 -19.87 -29.32 -16.10
CA TRP A 1198 -20.27 -30.71 -15.95
C TRP A 1198 -19.15 -31.65 -16.41
N ILE A 1199 -18.85 -32.67 -15.62
CA ILE A 1199 -17.95 -33.77 -16.00
C ILE A 1199 -18.74 -35.08 -15.88
N PRO A 1200 -18.97 -35.84 -16.97
CA PRO A 1200 -19.61 -37.15 -16.89
C PRO A 1200 -18.86 -38.11 -15.97
N GLY A 1201 -19.60 -38.91 -15.19
CA GLY A 1201 -19.00 -39.86 -14.24
C GLY A 1201 -20.00 -40.84 -13.64
N ASP A 1202 -19.50 -41.74 -12.79
CA ASP A 1202 -20.29 -42.77 -12.14
C ASP A 1202 -21.38 -42.19 -11.22
N GLN A 1203 -22.39 -42.99 -10.89
CA GLN A 1203 -23.44 -42.58 -9.97
C GLN A 1203 -22.92 -42.41 -8.53
N PRO A 1204 -23.35 -41.38 -7.79
CA PRO A 1204 -23.06 -41.25 -6.37
C PRO A 1204 -23.68 -42.43 -5.60
N ILE A 1205 -22.94 -42.95 -4.62
CA ILE A 1205 -23.41 -44.03 -3.74
C ILE A 1205 -24.41 -43.44 -2.73
N LEU A 1206 -25.65 -43.27 -3.17
CA LEU A 1206 -26.75 -42.75 -2.35
C LEU A 1206 -27.36 -43.88 -1.51
N PRO A 1207 -27.52 -43.73 -0.18
CA PRO A 1207 -28.10 -44.77 0.68
C PRO A 1207 -29.52 -45.19 0.29
N ARG A 1208 -30.29 -44.30 -0.35
CA ARG A 1208 -31.60 -44.54 -0.96
C ARG A 1208 -31.83 -43.60 -2.14
N SER A 1209 -32.35 -44.10 -3.25
CA SER A 1209 -32.85 -43.26 -4.36
C SER A 1209 -34.20 -42.65 -4.00
N ILE A 1210 -34.28 -41.33 -3.85
CA ILE A 1210 -35.55 -40.62 -3.61
C ILE A 1210 -36.20 -40.30 -4.96
N GLY A 1211 -37.04 -41.21 -5.45
CA GLY A 1211 -37.81 -41.02 -6.70
C GLY A 1211 -39.20 -40.45 -6.44
N LEU A 1212 -39.51 -39.28 -7.00
CA LEU A 1212 -40.87 -38.71 -7.03
C LEU A 1212 -41.74 -39.41 -8.09
N ARG A 1213 -42.35 -40.54 -7.73
CA ARG A 1213 -43.32 -41.20 -8.61
C ARG A 1213 -44.65 -40.45 -8.64
N LEU A 1214 -44.86 -39.66 -9.69
CA LEU A 1214 -46.19 -39.19 -10.08
C LEU A 1214 -47.02 -40.40 -10.56
N ASN A 1215 -48.03 -40.80 -9.78
CA ASN A 1215 -48.98 -41.83 -10.20
C ASN A 1215 -49.78 -41.31 -11.41
N SER A 1216 -49.56 -41.95 -12.56
CA SER A 1216 -49.99 -41.47 -13.87
C SER A 1216 -51.48 -41.71 -14.15
N GLN A 1217 -52.33 -40.73 -13.86
CA GLN A 1217 -53.60 -40.50 -14.58
C GLN A 1217 -53.92 -39.00 -14.64
N VAL A 1218 -53.49 -38.33 -15.72
CA VAL A 1218 -53.98 -37.00 -16.09
C VAL A 1218 -54.47 -37.07 -17.52
N VAL A 1219 -55.80 -37.00 -17.69
CA VAL A 1219 -56.47 -36.95 -18.99
C VAL A 1219 -56.60 -35.48 -19.41
N GLU A 1220 -56.27 -35.17 -20.67
CA GLU A 1220 -56.35 -33.81 -21.22
C GLU A 1220 -57.73 -33.19 -20.99
N GLY A 1221 -57.75 -31.92 -20.56
CA GLY A 1221 -58.97 -31.14 -20.33
C GLY A 1221 -59.50 -31.11 -18.90
N SER A 1222 -58.90 -31.85 -17.96
CA SER A 1222 -59.28 -31.79 -16.53
C SER A 1222 -58.37 -30.86 -15.71
N MET A 1223 -58.97 -30.06 -14.82
CA MET A 1223 -58.25 -29.18 -13.90
C MET A 1223 -57.43 -30.05 -12.94
N ILE A 1224 -56.09 -29.91 -12.93
CA ILE A 1224 -55.22 -30.76 -12.11
C ILE A 1224 -55.38 -30.41 -10.63
N THR A 1225 -56.21 -31.18 -9.93
CA THR A 1225 -56.38 -31.07 -8.48
C THR A 1225 -55.23 -31.79 -7.78
N PHE A 1226 -54.18 -31.04 -7.42
CA PHE A 1226 -53.08 -31.57 -6.63
C PHE A 1226 -53.54 -31.87 -5.19
N ASN A 1227 -53.92 -33.12 -4.93
CA ASN A 1227 -54.17 -33.60 -3.56
C ASN A 1227 -52.85 -33.80 -2.80
N PHE A 1228 -52.29 -32.69 -2.32
CA PHE A 1228 -51.22 -32.71 -1.32
C PHE A 1228 -51.78 -33.15 0.04
N THR A 1229 -51.66 -34.44 0.37
CA THR A 1229 -51.74 -34.87 1.77
C THR A 1229 -50.47 -34.41 2.49
N ALA A 1230 -50.65 -33.57 3.51
CA ALA A 1230 -49.63 -32.83 4.27
C ALA A 1230 -48.92 -31.69 3.49
N PHE A 1231 -49.56 -30.52 3.42
CA PHE A 1231 -49.24 -29.38 4.32
C PHE A 1231 -50.31 -28.27 4.18
N GLY A 1232 -50.66 -27.62 5.29
CA GLY A 1232 -51.83 -26.72 5.36
C GLY A 1232 -51.57 -25.27 4.92
N THR A 1233 -52.39 -24.78 3.99
CA THR A 1233 -52.87 -23.38 3.84
C THR A 1233 -51.97 -22.22 4.30
N PHE A 1234 -51.31 -21.56 3.34
CA PHE A 1234 -50.93 -20.13 3.47
C PHE A 1234 -51.02 -19.28 2.18
N PHE A 1235 -51.44 -19.85 1.04
CA PHE A 1235 -51.19 -19.25 -0.28
C PHE A 1235 -52.16 -18.12 -0.72
N ILE A 1236 -53.14 -17.73 0.08
CA ILE A 1236 -54.23 -16.80 -0.35
C ILE A 1236 -54.04 -15.35 0.15
N TYR A 1237 -53.19 -15.10 1.16
CA TYR A 1237 -53.10 -13.75 1.75
C TYR A 1237 -52.16 -12.78 1.00
N THR A 1238 -51.13 -13.31 0.30
CA THR A 1238 -50.03 -12.48 -0.24
C THR A 1238 -50.37 -11.78 -1.56
N LEU A 1239 -51.19 -12.40 -2.42
CA LEU A 1239 -51.45 -11.88 -3.78
C LEU A 1239 -52.19 -10.54 -3.78
N LYS A 1240 -52.95 -10.22 -2.73
CA LYS A 1240 -53.74 -8.99 -2.64
C LYS A 1240 -52.91 -7.73 -2.32
N LYS A 1241 -51.66 -7.88 -1.89
CA LYS A 1241 -50.75 -6.76 -1.57
C LYS A 1241 -49.83 -6.37 -2.74
N PHE A 1242 -49.77 -7.20 -3.79
CA PHE A 1242 -48.88 -6.99 -4.95
C PHE A 1242 -49.54 -6.19 -6.10
N LEU A 1243 -50.85 -5.92 -6.01
CA LEU A 1243 -51.64 -5.21 -7.02
C LEU A 1243 -52.12 -3.82 -6.55
N THR A 1244 -51.53 -3.26 -5.50
CA THR A 1244 -51.88 -1.92 -4.96
C THR A 1244 -50.66 -1.02 -4.73
N LEU A 1245 -49.50 -1.37 -5.29
CA LEU A 1245 -48.26 -0.58 -5.25
C LEU A 1245 -47.54 -0.62 -6.61
N TYR A 1246 -48.22 -0.12 -7.64
CA TYR A 1246 -47.66 0.48 -8.87
C TYR A 1246 -48.62 1.57 -9.35
#